data_AF-A0A7I8VVB4-F1
#
_entry.id   AF-A0A7I8VVB4-F1
#
_cell.length_a   1.000
_cell.length_b   1.000
_cell.length_c   1.000
_cell.angle_alpha   90.00
_cell.angle_beta   90.00
_cell.angle_gamma   90.00
#
_symmetry.space_group_name_H-M   'P 1'
#
loop_
_entity.id
_entity.type
_entity.pdbx_description
1 polymer ?
#
loop_
_entity_poly.entity_id
_entity_poly.type
_entity_poly.pdbx_seq_one_letter_code
_entity_poly.pdbx_strand_id
1 'polypeptide(L)'
;MIDEKREELYTQRLKEPLSWLDFLFDHKLLEEHLKQPNPIPSAFDLIRDFLYQADLVTKDRDGRNSPSLPGRENRKAKALKILALKTSAFLKWDAGLLNKKLPVAVVYKVLMELLQVASGNIISNPFNQREFSNQPPYVNFAVILYHVWAVRYIIKESFITKPNRAPSLQLPGLIDTTTAFLVLREEVFNAIKDGLEQSVEILESALKHNSIVTMPTVECLQMFTEDIGMVAHDWTLGEEIACEEMHCQISYDLGSFYFLHQQCDKAFQCFTQCTSLLKKLHKKSFLSINEKKLAGYMFALEYICCKRVSDETFGLTVQQCKSNNFHGLISNLMEDNRTHQLSISERLSIELDVKYSEKSQLDAENIYEDVIACNMIRLSQEKILLPHHYLDMMQNNSTFLSSFFKFMEDILSESTIRGLEGIKSLIKYLCRHVENKQDIQDKLKGNKTVLKHFNEEEKQCLFEKQIPIDWKKIENERTIDIRNNCDTAKLEQLLLSNNDANTIKELVSVLLKAIGRSKLIHLTDKFWLPSNQHRIVENVKDGEKLVAQIYMAKSRIAFHLKLYDCARKLKMDVASMISAQLHKRLDRVLKGDMQLINLLQYEAFETLPPKGQTIVVLLTWSRSTLNSLVGMPPDTPDKPPVEVIEACVMLLINRSDWQVLCQLKTNSPVVEFARYIAEFCNQLLINNPQSSRHAARELFDQIILIFTRSPNPKRPTGMCESLGLLSQQGYKEFVSRLREEQVISILVSSITKLYSHLKNEITTEVRSEHESWLPSALGSSTNICHEAVQEAVYATFERAFKIDPNHPEWLRTYGDLCLGN
;
A
#
# COMPACT_ATOMS: atom_id res chain seq x y z
N MET A 1 16.53 52.14 -17.65
CA MET A 1 15.56 51.03 -17.73
C MET A 1 15.78 49.90 -16.70
N ILE A 2 16.92 49.18 -16.69
CA ILE A 2 17.17 48.14 -15.64
C ILE A 2 17.58 48.80 -14.31
N ASP A 3 18.33 49.89 -14.36
CA ASP A 3 18.76 50.62 -13.16
C ASP A 3 17.64 51.47 -12.53
N GLU A 4 16.73 52.05 -13.32
CA GLU A 4 15.53 52.74 -12.80
C GLU A 4 14.59 51.78 -12.05
N LYS A 5 14.40 50.55 -12.54
CA LYS A 5 13.64 49.52 -11.82
C LYS A 5 14.31 49.09 -10.52
N ARG A 6 15.64 49.14 -10.46
CA ARG A 6 16.41 48.85 -9.24
C ARG A 6 16.32 49.98 -8.23
N GLU A 7 16.34 51.24 -8.67
CA GLU A 7 16.11 52.39 -7.79
C GLU A 7 14.67 52.46 -7.27
N GLU A 8 13.65 52.17 -8.08
CA GLU A 8 12.26 52.05 -7.59
C GLU A 8 12.12 50.95 -6.52
N LEU A 9 12.74 49.78 -6.74
CA LEU A 9 12.76 48.68 -5.76
C LEU A 9 13.54 49.03 -4.47
N TYR A 10 14.60 49.83 -4.58
CA TYR A 10 15.38 50.30 -3.42
C TYR A 10 14.63 51.38 -2.62
N THR A 11 13.90 52.26 -3.31
CA THR A 11 13.14 53.34 -2.68
C THR A 11 11.86 52.82 -2.00
N GLN A 12 11.24 51.76 -2.52
CA GLN A 12 10.14 51.03 -1.85
C GLN A 12 10.58 50.34 -0.55
N ARG A 13 11.85 49.90 -0.43
CA ARG A 13 12.38 49.25 0.78
C ARG A 13 12.65 50.20 1.95
N LEU A 14 12.63 51.52 1.72
CA LEU A 14 13.00 52.53 2.72
C LEU A 14 11.80 53.22 3.40
N LYS A 15 10.55 52.89 3.03
CA LYS A 15 9.37 53.32 3.80
C LYS A 15 9.16 52.34 4.95
N GLU A 16 9.06 52.85 6.18
CA GLU A 16 8.67 52.04 7.33
C GLU A 16 7.35 51.31 7.03
N PRO A 17 7.25 50.00 7.29
CA PRO A 17 6.04 49.26 6.99
C PRO A 17 4.90 49.77 7.87
N LEU A 18 3.76 50.07 7.25
CA LEU A 18 2.55 50.47 7.97
C LEU A 18 2.14 49.37 8.94
N SER A 19 1.88 49.76 10.19
CA SER A 19 1.39 48.86 11.23
C SER A 19 -0.11 48.62 11.05
N TRP A 20 -0.61 47.47 11.53
CA TRP A 20 -2.05 47.18 11.56
C TRP A 20 -2.84 48.28 12.30
N LEU A 21 -2.18 48.98 13.24
CA LEU A 21 -2.76 50.06 14.02
C LEU A 21 -3.07 51.31 13.18
N ASP A 22 -2.28 51.59 12.15
CA ASP A 22 -2.43 52.78 11.31
C ASP A 22 -3.76 52.75 10.54
N PHE A 23 -4.18 51.55 10.13
CA PHE A 23 -5.45 51.31 9.44
C PHE A 23 -6.71 51.45 10.31
N LEU A 24 -6.56 51.53 11.64
CA LEU A 24 -7.69 51.83 12.54
C LEU A 24 -7.99 53.33 12.60
N PHE A 25 -6.98 54.17 12.37
CA PHE A 25 -7.11 55.62 12.50
C PHE A 25 -7.48 56.31 11.18
N ASP A 26 -7.10 55.73 10.05
CA ASP A 26 -7.47 56.26 8.73
C ASP A 26 -8.25 55.22 7.91
N HIS A 27 -9.52 55.54 7.64
CA HIS A 27 -10.45 54.68 6.92
C HIS A 27 -10.15 54.57 5.42
N LYS A 28 -9.41 55.50 4.83
CA LYS A 28 -9.05 55.50 3.40
C LYS A 28 -7.68 54.84 3.17
N LEU A 29 -6.81 54.86 4.18
CA LEU A 29 -5.47 54.29 4.12
C LEU A 29 -5.44 52.82 3.70
N LEU A 30 -6.41 52.01 4.13
CA LEU A 30 -6.47 50.59 3.77
C LEU A 30 -6.60 50.39 2.24
N GLU A 31 -7.53 51.11 1.61
CA GLU A 31 -7.75 50.98 0.17
C GLU A 31 -6.60 51.56 -0.65
N GLU A 32 -6.06 52.70 -0.22
CA GLU A 32 -4.91 53.32 -0.87
C GLU A 32 -3.67 52.43 -0.79
N HIS A 33 -3.45 51.78 0.35
CA HIS A 33 -2.37 50.81 0.57
C HIS A 33 -2.53 49.58 -0.32
N LEU A 34 -3.71 48.95 -0.32
CA LEU A 34 -3.97 47.73 -1.09
C LEU A 34 -3.90 47.95 -2.61
N LYS A 35 -4.11 49.18 -3.10
CA LYS A 35 -3.95 49.56 -4.52
C LYS A 35 -2.48 49.68 -4.96
N GLN A 36 -1.51 49.71 -4.04
CA GLN A 36 -0.09 49.83 -4.37
C GLN A 36 0.46 48.53 -5.01
N PRO A 37 1.48 48.60 -5.87
CA PRO A 37 2.16 47.42 -6.37
C PRO A 37 2.96 46.75 -5.24
N ASN A 38 2.59 45.50 -4.90
CA ASN A 38 3.18 44.69 -3.82
C ASN A 38 3.12 45.37 -2.43
N PRO A 39 1.92 45.54 -1.85
CA PRO A 39 1.76 46.18 -0.54
C PRO A 39 2.46 45.37 0.56
N ILE A 40 3.19 46.06 1.45
CA ILE A 40 3.84 45.50 2.63
C ILE A 40 3.28 46.24 3.86
N PRO A 41 2.54 45.57 4.76
CA PRO A 41 2.11 44.18 4.74
C PRO A 41 1.11 43.86 3.61
N SER A 42 1.10 42.60 3.14
CA SER A 42 0.20 42.17 2.07
C SER A 42 -1.24 42.06 2.57
N ALA A 43 -2.22 42.00 1.66
CA ALA A 43 -3.63 41.78 2.01
C ALA A 43 -3.84 40.54 2.91
N PHE A 44 -3.08 39.47 2.66
CA PHE A 44 -3.16 38.23 3.44
C PHE A 44 -2.53 38.37 4.82
N ASP A 45 -1.43 39.13 4.93
CA ASP A 45 -0.81 39.44 6.22
C ASP A 45 -1.75 40.30 7.08
N LEU A 46 -2.37 41.32 6.48
CA LEU A 46 -3.35 42.18 7.14
C LEU A 46 -4.57 41.40 7.65
N ILE A 47 -5.14 40.48 6.87
CA ILE A 47 -6.26 39.63 7.32
C ILE A 47 -5.85 38.80 8.55
N ARG A 48 -4.67 38.18 8.51
CA ARG A 48 -4.15 37.38 9.63
C ARG A 48 -3.94 38.26 10.86
N ASP A 49 -3.30 39.40 10.69
CA ASP A 49 -2.93 40.29 11.79
C ASP A 49 -4.17 40.92 12.43
N PHE A 50 -5.13 41.41 11.64
CA PHE A 50 -6.39 41.97 12.15
C PHE A 50 -7.19 40.94 12.98
N LEU A 51 -7.35 39.70 12.49
CA LEU A 51 -8.08 38.67 13.22
C LEU A 51 -7.33 38.19 14.47
N TYR A 52 -6.01 38.04 14.39
CA TYR A 52 -5.18 37.69 15.54
C TYR A 52 -5.27 38.75 16.65
N GLN A 53 -5.17 40.03 16.29
CA GLN A 53 -5.29 41.14 17.23
C GLN A 53 -6.72 41.25 17.79
N ALA A 54 -7.75 40.95 17.00
CA ALA A 54 -9.12 40.90 17.49
C ALA A 54 -9.30 39.82 18.59
N ASP A 55 -8.67 38.65 18.43
CA ASP A 55 -8.69 37.55 19.41
C ASP A 55 -7.93 37.87 20.70
N LEU A 56 -6.82 38.61 20.63
CA LEU A 56 -6.09 39.05 21.82
C LEU A 56 -6.94 40.02 22.66
N VAL A 57 -7.59 40.96 21.97
CA VAL A 57 -8.43 41.99 22.59
C VAL A 57 -9.68 41.41 23.27
N THR A 58 -10.17 40.26 22.82
CA THR A 58 -11.28 39.53 23.47
C THR A 58 -10.79 38.70 24.65
N LYS A 59 -9.60 38.09 24.58
CA LYS A 59 -9.03 37.26 25.66
C LYS A 59 -8.52 38.05 26.88
N ASP A 60 -8.00 39.26 26.70
CA ASP A 60 -7.42 40.07 27.78
C ASP A 60 -8.42 40.52 28.88
N ARG A 61 -9.74 40.40 28.65
CA ARG A 61 -10.76 40.73 29.67
C ARG A 61 -11.34 39.53 30.42
N ASP A 62 -11.32 38.34 29.84
CA ASP A 62 -12.04 37.17 30.34
C ASP A 62 -11.09 36.12 30.95
N GLY A 63 -10.17 36.53 31.84
CA GLY A 63 -9.29 35.63 32.61
C GLY A 63 -9.99 34.57 33.47
N ARG A 64 -11.31 34.40 33.34
CA ARG A 64 -12.12 33.26 33.74
C ARG A 64 -13.06 32.92 32.58
N ASN A 65 -13.12 31.65 32.19
CA ASN A 65 -14.10 31.08 31.26
C ASN A 65 -15.54 31.32 31.77
N SER A 66 -16.06 32.53 31.63
CA SER A 66 -17.49 32.83 31.75
C SER A 66 -18.03 33.18 30.36
N PRO A 67 -19.18 32.62 29.95
CA PRO A 67 -19.79 32.98 28.67
C PRO A 67 -20.09 34.48 28.70
N SER A 68 -19.42 35.24 27.84
CA SER A 68 -19.71 36.66 27.65
C SER A 68 -21.21 36.83 27.37
N LEU A 69 -21.89 37.70 28.13
CA LEU A 69 -23.26 38.11 27.81
C LEU A 69 -23.32 38.56 26.33
N PRO A 70 -24.29 38.06 25.53
CA PRO A 70 -24.42 38.44 24.13
C PRO A 70 -24.72 39.95 24.08
N GLY A 71 -23.80 40.73 23.53
CA GLY A 71 -24.01 42.17 23.28
C GLY A 71 -22.89 43.13 23.68
N ARG A 72 -21.82 42.70 24.35
CA ARG A 72 -20.66 43.57 24.67
C ARG A 72 -19.35 43.07 24.04
N GLU A 73 -19.36 42.83 22.74
CA GLU A 73 -18.10 42.71 21.99
C GLU A 73 -17.33 44.05 22.04
N ASN A 74 -16.01 43.96 22.22
CA ASN A 74 -15.13 45.12 22.29
C ASN A 74 -15.15 45.89 20.95
N ARG A 75 -15.41 47.22 20.98
CA ARG A 75 -15.43 48.08 19.79
C ARG A 75 -14.16 47.93 18.95
N LYS A 76 -13.01 47.78 19.60
CA LYS A 76 -11.71 47.56 18.92
C LYS A 76 -11.68 46.21 18.19
N ALA A 77 -12.17 45.14 18.80
CA ALA A 77 -12.22 43.82 18.17
C ALA A 77 -13.17 43.81 16.96
N LYS A 78 -14.34 44.46 17.08
CA LYS A 78 -15.26 44.64 15.95
C LYS A 78 -14.65 45.44 14.80
N ALA A 79 -13.95 46.53 15.10
CA ALA A 79 -13.29 47.36 14.08
C ALA A 79 -12.23 46.55 13.31
N LEU A 80 -11.44 45.74 14.02
CA LEU A 80 -10.44 44.86 13.41
C LEU A 80 -11.07 43.77 12.53
N LYS A 81 -12.16 43.15 12.98
CA LYS A 81 -12.95 42.20 12.19
C LYS A 81 -13.50 42.84 10.90
N ILE A 82 -14.04 44.05 10.98
CA ILE A 82 -14.51 44.80 9.80
C ILE A 82 -13.36 45.11 8.84
N LEU A 83 -12.17 45.48 9.34
CA LEU A 83 -10.99 45.67 8.49
C LEU A 83 -10.54 44.37 7.79
N ALA A 84 -10.65 43.22 8.45
CA ALA A 84 -10.41 41.92 7.82
C ALA A 84 -11.43 41.62 6.71
N LEU A 85 -12.72 41.94 6.94
CA LEU A 85 -13.77 41.81 5.92
C LEU A 85 -13.55 42.77 4.75
N LYS A 86 -13.17 44.02 4.99
CA LYS A 86 -12.80 45.00 3.94
C LYS A 86 -11.64 44.50 3.08
N THR A 87 -10.61 43.97 3.73
CA THR A 87 -9.44 43.40 3.03
C THR A 87 -9.84 42.18 2.20
N SER A 88 -10.77 41.36 2.69
CA SER A 88 -11.31 40.20 1.96
C SER A 88 -12.21 40.60 0.79
N ALA A 89 -13.00 41.67 0.95
CA ALA A 89 -13.82 42.27 -0.10
C ALA A 89 -12.95 42.87 -1.22
N PHE A 90 -11.79 43.46 -0.89
CA PHE A 90 -10.80 43.91 -1.88
C PHE A 90 -10.26 42.75 -2.72
N LEU A 91 -10.10 41.56 -2.12
CA LEU A 91 -9.73 40.31 -2.80
C LEU A 91 -10.91 39.63 -3.52
N LYS A 92 -12.08 40.29 -3.60
CA LYS A 92 -13.31 39.80 -4.22
C LYS A 92 -13.79 38.45 -3.69
N TRP A 93 -13.46 38.12 -2.44
CA TRP A 93 -13.87 36.86 -1.81
C TRP A 93 -13.43 35.59 -2.57
N ASP A 94 -12.33 35.66 -3.35
CA ASP A 94 -11.84 34.50 -4.10
C ASP A 94 -11.38 33.38 -3.14
N ALA A 95 -12.27 32.40 -2.95
CA ALA A 95 -12.04 31.27 -2.05
C ALA A 95 -10.82 30.43 -2.46
N GLY A 96 -10.43 30.42 -3.74
CA GLY A 96 -9.23 29.75 -4.22
C GLY A 96 -7.95 30.46 -3.78
N LEU A 97 -7.92 31.79 -3.90
CA LEU A 97 -6.80 32.62 -3.43
C LEU A 97 -6.66 32.59 -1.90
N LEU A 98 -7.78 32.73 -1.18
CA LEU A 98 -7.80 32.67 0.28
C LEU A 98 -7.27 31.31 0.79
N ASN A 99 -7.75 30.19 0.24
CA ASN A 99 -7.29 28.85 0.61
C ASN A 99 -5.83 28.53 0.24
N LYS A 100 -5.23 29.30 -0.67
CA LYS A 100 -3.83 29.13 -1.08
C LYS A 100 -2.87 29.95 -0.20
N LYS A 101 -3.31 31.10 0.30
CA LYS A 101 -2.45 32.08 0.96
C LYS A 101 -2.69 32.23 2.47
N LEU A 102 -3.84 31.78 2.98
CA LEU A 102 -4.19 31.84 4.40
C LEU A 102 -4.33 30.43 5.02
N PRO A 103 -4.04 30.28 6.33
CA PRO A 103 -4.41 29.08 7.08
C PRO A 103 -5.93 28.87 7.09
N VAL A 104 -6.38 27.62 7.06
CA VAL A 104 -7.82 27.29 7.00
C VAL A 104 -8.62 27.91 8.15
N ALA A 105 -8.05 27.93 9.36
CA ALA A 105 -8.70 28.55 10.52
C ALA A 105 -8.93 30.06 10.33
N VAL A 106 -8.06 30.75 9.60
CA VAL A 106 -8.23 32.17 9.28
C VAL A 106 -9.33 32.35 8.25
N VAL A 107 -9.36 31.53 7.18
CA VAL A 107 -10.42 31.57 6.17
C VAL A 107 -11.79 31.28 6.78
N TYR A 108 -11.87 30.25 7.63
CA TYR A 108 -13.07 29.92 8.39
C TYR A 108 -13.58 31.12 9.21
N LYS A 109 -12.70 31.78 9.97
CA LYS A 109 -13.05 32.97 10.76
C LYS A 109 -13.57 34.12 9.91
N VAL A 110 -12.92 34.42 8.78
CA VAL A 110 -13.38 35.46 7.85
C VAL A 110 -14.79 35.17 7.35
N LEU A 111 -15.06 33.93 6.92
CA LEU A 111 -16.37 33.55 6.37
C LEU A 111 -17.47 33.54 7.44
N MET A 112 -17.16 33.07 8.65
CA MET A 112 -18.09 33.11 9.79
C MET A 112 -18.40 34.56 10.19
N GLU A 113 -17.41 35.44 10.20
CA GLU A 113 -17.62 36.86 10.49
C GLU A 113 -18.47 37.54 9.40
N LEU A 114 -18.24 37.23 8.12
CA LEU A 114 -19.09 37.72 7.04
C LEU A 114 -20.55 37.29 7.23
N LEU A 115 -20.78 36.01 7.56
CA LEU A 115 -22.12 35.48 7.83
C LEU A 115 -22.79 36.20 9.01
N GLN A 116 -22.06 36.45 10.09
CA GLN A 116 -22.56 37.16 11.27
C GLN A 116 -22.95 38.60 10.93
N VAL A 117 -22.07 39.32 10.25
CA VAL A 117 -22.29 40.73 9.86
C VAL A 117 -23.43 40.86 8.85
N ALA A 118 -23.47 39.99 7.84
CA ALA A 118 -24.54 40.01 6.83
C ALA A 118 -25.91 39.64 7.42
N SER A 119 -25.97 38.66 8.32
CA SER A 119 -27.23 38.16 8.89
C SER A 119 -27.70 38.91 10.14
N GLY A 120 -26.93 39.87 10.65
CA GLY A 120 -27.23 40.53 11.93
C GLY A 120 -27.21 39.57 13.12
N ASN A 121 -26.34 38.56 13.09
CA ASN A 121 -26.22 37.47 14.07
C ASN A 121 -27.44 36.54 14.19
N ILE A 122 -28.33 36.51 13.19
CA ILE A 122 -29.48 35.58 13.16
C ILE A 122 -29.00 34.14 12.90
N ILE A 123 -27.98 33.97 12.06
CA ILE A 123 -27.43 32.67 11.70
C ILE A 123 -26.27 32.34 12.64
N SER A 124 -26.55 31.53 13.64
CA SER A 124 -25.54 31.04 14.60
C SER A 124 -24.81 29.78 14.09
N ASN A 125 -25.48 28.95 13.30
CA ASN A 125 -24.92 27.78 12.65
C ASN A 125 -25.22 27.81 11.14
N PRO A 126 -24.20 27.89 10.27
CA PRO A 126 -24.41 27.96 8.81
C PRO A 126 -25.13 26.73 8.25
N PHE A 127 -25.02 25.56 8.89
CA PHE A 127 -25.64 24.32 8.40
C PHE A 127 -27.16 24.22 8.65
N ASN A 128 -27.74 25.14 9.42
CA ASN A 128 -29.18 25.14 9.73
C ASN A 128 -30.03 25.95 8.72
N GLN A 129 -29.40 26.65 7.79
CA GLN A 129 -30.11 27.54 6.88
C GLN A 129 -30.50 26.83 5.58
N ARG A 130 -31.80 26.53 5.42
CA ARG A 130 -32.30 25.74 4.28
C ARG A 130 -33.03 26.56 3.21
N GLU A 131 -33.43 27.80 3.50
CA GLU A 131 -34.27 28.62 2.61
C GLU A 131 -33.59 29.92 2.16
N PHE A 132 -33.49 30.13 0.84
CA PHE A 132 -32.90 31.32 0.20
C PHE A 132 -33.92 32.43 -0.11
N SER A 133 -35.21 32.09 -0.23
CA SER A 133 -36.25 32.98 -0.77
C SER A 133 -36.66 34.14 0.13
N ASN A 134 -36.40 34.02 1.44
CA ASN A 134 -36.80 35.02 2.45
C ASN A 134 -35.62 35.86 2.95
N GLN A 135 -34.45 35.74 2.33
CA GLN A 135 -33.22 36.36 2.79
C GLN A 135 -32.73 37.44 1.82
N PRO A 136 -32.09 38.52 2.33
CA PRO A 136 -31.51 39.53 1.47
C PRO A 136 -30.42 38.97 0.53
N PRO A 137 -30.24 39.53 -0.68
CA PRO A 137 -29.26 39.07 -1.67
C PRO A 137 -27.81 38.96 -1.15
N TYR A 138 -27.40 39.81 -0.22
CA TYR A 138 -26.07 39.79 0.39
C TYR A 138 -25.91 38.69 1.46
N VAL A 139 -26.99 38.29 2.13
CA VAL A 139 -26.99 37.12 3.04
C VAL A 139 -26.85 35.85 2.22
N ASN A 140 -27.61 35.74 1.12
CA ASN A 140 -27.53 34.60 0.21
C ASN A 140 -26.12 34.43 -0.35
N PHE A 141 -25.45 35.53 -0.72
CA PHE A 141 -24.04 35.50 -1.14
C PHE A 141 -23.13 34.90 -0.06
N ALA A 142 -23.22 35.38 1.19
CA ALA A 142 -22.37 34.91 2.29
C ALA A 142 -22.56 33.40 2.58
N VAL A 143 -23.80 32.93 2.52
CA VAL A 143 -24.15 31.50 2.71
C VAL A 143 -23.57 30.63 1.60
N ILE A 144 -23.78 31.03 0.35
CA ILE A 144 -23.26 30.30 -0.82
C ILE A 144 -21.73 30.25 -0.77
N LEU A 145 -21.07 31.38 -0.48
CA LEU A 145 -19.62 31.45 -0.38
C LEU A 145 -19.08 30.48 0.69
N TYR A 146 -19.72 30.43 1.87
CA TYR A 146 -19.33 29.51 2.94
C TYR A 146 -19.43 28.04 2.50
N HIS A 147 -20.56 27.62 1.92
CA HIS A 147 -20.76 26.22 1.55
C HIS A 147 -19.92 25.80 0.32
N VAL A 148 -19.73 26.71 -0.65
CA VAL A 148 -18.78 26.50 -1.77
C VAL A 148 -17.37 26.29 -1.24
N TRP A 149 -16.92 27.13 -0.30
CA TRP A 149 -15.63 26.98 0.33
C TRP A 149 -15.50 25.67 1.12
N ALA A 150 -16.52 25.30 1.90
CA ALA A 150 -16.56 24.07 2.69
C ALA A 150 -16.38 22.82 1.82
N VAL A 151 -17.15 22.71 0.73
CA VAL A 151 -17.04 21.60 -0.23
C VAL A 151 -15.65 21.57 -0.87
N ARG A 152 -15.14 22.72 -1.33
CA ARG A 152 -13.79 22.82 -1.89
C ARG A 152 -12.70 22.39 -0.92
N TYR A 153 -12.83 22.77 0.35
CA TYR A 153 -11.86 22.46 1.38
C TYR A 153 -11.80 20.95 1.63
N ILE A 154 -12.94 20.27 1.78
CA ILE A 154 -12.97 18.81 1.93
C ILE A 154 -12.40 18.10 0.71
N ILE A 155 -12.76 18.55 -0.50
CA ILE A 155 -12.17 18.02 -1.73
C ILE A 155 -10.64 18.19 -1.71
N LYS A 156 -10.11 19.33 -1.27
CA LYS A 156 -8.66 19.56 -1.18
C LYS A 156 -7.99 18.63 -0.17
N GLU A 157 -8.57 18.43 1.01
CA GLU A 157 -8.04 17.54 2.05
C GLU A 157 -8.12 16.05 1.65
N SER A 158 -9.01 15.69 0.72
CA SER A 158 -9.08 14.33 0.17
C SER A 158 -7.90 13.96 -0.74
N PHE A 159 -7.18 14.96 -1.27
CA PHE A 159 -5.98 14.74 -2.08
C PHE A 159 -4.74 14.61 -1.21
N ILE A 160 -3.83 13.71 -1.62
CA ILE A 160 -2.50 13.55 -1.00
C ILE A 160 -1.74 14.87 -1.18
N THR A 161 -1.63 15.66 -0.11
CA THR A 161 -0.83 16.88 -0.08
C THR A 161 0.27 16.72 0.96
N LYS A 162 1.50 17.12 0.61
CA LYS A 162 2.62 17.15 1.55
C LYS A 162 2.24 18.09 2.72
N PRO A 163 2.25 17.63 3.98
CA PRO A 163 1.95 18.52 5.10
C PRO A 163 3.02 19.62 5.21
N ASN A 164 2.58 20.86 5.43
CA ASN A 164 3.49 21.94 5.82
C ASN A 164 3.96 21.67 7.24
N ARG A 165 5.24 21.31 7.40
CA ARG A 165 5.84 21.14 8.74
C ARG A 165 5.87 22.48 9.47
N ALA A 166 5.32 22.49 10.69
CA ALA A 166 5.58 23.54 11.66
C ALA A 166 7.05 23.50 12.08
N PRO A 167 7.74 24.64 12.23
CA PRO A 167 9.11 24.65 12.76
C PRO A 167 9.12 24.12 14.20
N SER A 168 9.93 23.08 14.44
CA SER A 168 10.05 22.39 15.72
C SER A 168 11.12 23.07 16.59
N LEU A 169 10.82 24.23 17.17
CA LEU A 169 11.60 24.82 18.25
C LEU A 169 10.65 25.41 19.31
N GLN A 170 10.23 24.58 20.27
CA GLN A 170 9.50 25.04 21.44
C GLN A 170 10.48 25.63 22.46
N LEU A 171 10.53 26.97 22.56
CA LEU A 171 11.10 27.68 23.70
C LEU A 171 10.05 27.74 24.82
N PRO A 172 10.37 27.35 26.07
CA PRO A 172 9.43 27.41 27.18
C PRO A 172 8.94 28.84 27.43
N GLY A 173 7.63 29.08 27.39
CA GLY A 173 7.00 30.36 27.73
C GLY A 173 6.35 31.13 26.57
N LEU A 174 6.59 30.75 25.31
CA LEU A 174 5.84 31.24 24.15
C LEU A 174 4.94 30.11 23.62
N ILE A 175 3.61 30.27 23.67
CA ILE A 175 2.72 29.42 22.89
C ILE A 175 2.91 29.84 21.44
N ASP A 176 3.65 29.03 20.68
CA ASP A 176 3.94 29.32 19.28
C ASP A 176 2.61 29.41 18.49
N THR A 177 2.44 30.46 17.69
CA THR A 177 1.16 30.74 17.01
C THR A 177 0.77 29.57 16.09
N THR A 178 1.78 28.81 15.64
CA THR A 178 1.66 27.63 14.78
C THR A 178 0.93 26.45 15.44
N THR A 179 1.15 26.15 16.73
CA THR A 179 0.45 25.05 17.43
C THR A 179 -1.02 25.37 17.69
N ALA A 180 -1.35 26.64 17.97
CA ALA A 180 -2.74 27.08 18.10
C ALA A 180 -3.50 26.94 16.77
N PHE A 181 -2.87 27.30 15.64
CA PHE A 181 -3.48 27.14 14.31
C PHE A 181 -3.65 25.67 13.89
N LEU A 182 -2.83 24.74 14.39
CA LEU A 182 -2.98 23.31 14.12
C LEU A 182 -4.18 22.69 14.84
N VAL A 183 -4.38 23.00 16.13
CA VAL A 183 -5.56 22.55 16.88
C VAL A 183 -6.85 23.13 16.28
N LEU A 184 -6.84 24.43 15.97
CA LEU A 184 -7.95 25.09 15.28
C LEU A 184 -8.22 24.51 13.88
N ARG A 185 -7.20 23.98 13.19
CA ARG A 185 -7.38 23.32 11.89
C ARG A 185 -8.15 22.01 12.02
N GLU A 186 -7.84 21.19 13.01
CA GLU A 186 -8.55 19.92 13.25
C GLU A 186 -10.00 20.15 13.66
N GLU A 187 -10.26 21.13 14.55
CA GLU A 187 -11.61 21.52 14.94
C GLU A 187 -12.44 21.99 13.74
N VAL A 188 -11.87 22.88 12.91
CA VAL A 188 -12.53 23.37 11.70
C VAL A 188 -12.76 22.23 10.70
N PHE A 189 -11.80 21.32 10.55
CA PHE A 189 -11.96 20.17 9.65
C PHE A 189 -13.11 19.26 10.10
N ASN A 190 -13.17 18.90 11.38
CA ASN A 190 -14.25 18.06 11.90
C ASN A 190 -15.62 18.75 11.78
N ALA A 191 -15.71 20.04 12.12
CA ALA A 191 -16.95 20.80 11.99
C ALA A 191 -17.48 20.86 10.54
N ILE A 192 -16.59 21.03 9.56
CA ILE A 192 -16.98 21.04 8.14
C ILE A 192 -17.33 19.64 7.65
N LYS A 193 -16.57 18.62 8.07
CA LYS A 193 -16.79 17.23 7.69
C LYS A 193 -18.16 16.74 8.18
N ASP A 194 -18.52 17.04 9.43
CA ASP A 194 -19.80 16.66 10.02
C ASP A 194 -20.99 17.40 9.36
N GLY A 195 -20.76 18.61 8.84
CA GLY A 195 -21.77 19.43 8.15
C GLY A 195 -21.76 19.34 6.61
N LEU A 196 -21.03 18.38 6.03
CA LEU A 196 -20.78 18.33 4.59
C LEU A 196 -22.03 17.98 3.80
N GLU A 197 -22.84 17.02 4.27
CA GLU A 197 -24.07 16.62 3.60
C GLU A 197 -25.05 17.80 3.51
N GLN A 198 -25.20 18.56 4.60
CA GLN A 198 -26.04 19.75 4.63
C GLN A 198 -25.50 20.84 3.70
N SER A 199 -24.17 20.98 3.58
CA SER A 199 -23.58 21.92 2.63
C SER A 199 -23.91 21.57 1.18
N VAL A 200 -23.91 20.28 0.83
CA VAL A 200 -24.31 19.82 -0.50
C VAL A 200 -25.79 20.09 -0.75
N GLU A 201 -26.66 19.77 0.21
CA GLU A 201 -28.11 20.05 0.10
C GLU A 201 -28.41 21.54 -0.09
N ILE A 202 -27.72 22.41 0.66
CA ILE A 202 -27.86 23.87 0.57
C ILE A 202 -27.42 24.36 -0.81
N LEU A 203 -26.31 23.86 -1.34
CA LEU A 203 -25.83 24.22 -2.68
C LEU A 203 -26.76 23.68 -3.79
N GLU A 204 -27.30 22.48 -3.66
CA GLU A 204 -28.32 21.94 -4.57
C GLU A 204 -29.61 22.77 -4.55
N SER A 205 -30.00 23.29 -3.38
CA SER A 205 -31.12 24.22 -3.23
C SER A 205 -30.83 25.58 -3.90
N ALA A 206 -29.62 26.10 -3.75
CA ALA A 206 -29.18 27.34 -4.40
C ALA A 206 -29.21 27.25 -5.94
N LEU A 207 -28.92 26.07 -6.52
CA LEU A 207 -29.04 25.83 -7.97
C LEU A 207 -30.49 25.93 -8.48
N LYS A 208 -31.49 25.70 -7.63
CA LYS A 208 -32.91 25.82 -7.99
C LYS A 208 -33.43 27.25 -7.87
N HIS A 209 -32.67 28.13 -7.21
CA HIS A 209 -33.06 29.50 -6.94
C HIS A 209 -32.50 30.44 -8.01
N ASN A 210 -33.39 31.15 -8.71
CA ASN A 210 -33.04 32.10 -9.77
C ASN A 210 -33.09 33.53 -9.25
N SER A 211 -32.16 33.90 -8.38
CA SER A 211 -32.06 35.28 -7.90
C SER A 211 -30.64 35.80 -7.95
N ILE A 212 -30.55 37.10 -8.21
CA ILE A 212 -29.31 37.85 -8.14
C ILE A 212 -28.86 37.86 -6.68
N VAL A 213 -27.57 37.66 -6.47
CA VAL A 213 -26.93 37.78 -5.16
C VAL A 213 -26.01 39.01 -5.17
N THR A 214 -25.85 39.65 -4.02
CA THR A 214 -25.05 40.88 -3.92
C THR A 214 -23.76 40.56 -3.20
N MET A 215 -22.64 40.64 -3.92
CA MET A 215 -21.30 40.47 -3.36
C MET A 215 -20.88 41.76 -2.63
N PRO A 216 -20.59 41.71 -1.32
CA PRO A 216 -20.15 42.90 -0.59
C PRO A 216 -18.81 43.44 -1.10
N THR A 217 -18.77 44.74 -1.39
CA THR A 217 -17.55 45.48 -1.74
C THR A 217 -16.94 46.11 -0.49
N VAL A 218 -15.76 46.73 -0.63
CA VAL A 218 -15.11 47.45 0.48
C VAL A 218 -15.99 48.60 0.98
N GLU A 219 -16.70 49.25 0.06
CA GLU A 219 -17.59 50.39 0.32
C GLU A 219 -18.86 49.99 1.09
N CYS A 220 -19.30 48.73 0.97
CA CYS A 220 -20.42 48.22 1.77
C CYS A 220 -20.13 48.25 3.27
N LEU A 221 -18.89 47.96 3.63
CA LEU A 221 -18.49 47.72 5.01
C LEU A 221 -18.15 49.06 5.68
N GLN A 222 -19.07 49.65 6.43
CA GLN A 222 -18.78 50.89 7.16
C GLN A 222 -17.92 50.66 8.42
N MET A 223 -17.13 51.66 8.81
CA MET A 223 -16.36 51.66 10.07
C MET A 223 -17.14 52.39 11.17
N PHE A 224 -16.76 52.22 12.43
CA PHE A 224 -17.36 52.96 13.54
C PHE A 224 -17.10 54.46 13.41
N THR A 225 -18.16 55.28 13.46
CA THR A 225 -18.06 56.72 13.69
C THR A 225 -18.19 57.01 15.18
N GLU A 226 -17.59 58.11 15.66
CA GLU A 226 -17.50 58.45 17.09
C GLU A 226 -18.86 58.54 17.81
N ASP A 227 -19.95 58.72 17.05
CA ASP A 227 -21.28 59.05 17.57
C ASP A 227 -22.30 57.89 17.63
N ILE A 228 -22.08 56.74 16.96
CA ILE A 228 -23.09 55.67 16.86
C ILE A 228 -22.50 54.30 17.24
N GLY A 229 -23.09 53.66 18.27
CA GLY A 229 -22.64 52.36 18.78
C GLY A 229 -22.94 51.14 17.89
N MET A 230 -23.69 51.33 16.80
CA MET A 230 -24.01 50.30 15.80
C MET A 230 -23.53 50.74 14.42
N VAL A 231 -22.76 49.89 13.75
CA VAL A 231 -22.33 50.11 12.37
C VAL A 231 -23.47 49.70 11.44
N ALA A 232 -23.99 50.65 10.67
CA ALA A 232 -24.92 50.37 9.59
C ALA A 232 -24.11 50.18 8.29
N HIS A 233 -23.99 48.93 7.84
CA HIS A 233 -23.37 48.61 6.55
C HIS A 233 -24.30 48.99 5.41
N ASP A 234 -23.75 49.51 4.31
CA ASP A 234 -24.50 49.88 3.13
C ASP A 234 -24.39 48.79 2.06
N TRP A 235 -25.28 47.81 2.15
CA TRP A 235 -25.31 46.68 1.23
C TRP A 235 -25.71 47.07 -0.21
N THR A 236 -26.20 48.30 -0.44
CA THR A 236 -26.59 48.77 -1.78
C THR A 236 -25.37 49.06 -2.68
N LEU A 237 -24.20 49.27 -2.07
CA LEU A 237 -22.93 49.48 -2.77
C LEU A 237 -22.25 48.15 -3.19
N GLY A 238 -22.95 47.03 -3.04
CA GLY A 238 -22.46 45.72 -3.40
C GLY A 238 -22.47 45.48 -4.91
N GLU A 239 -21.64 44.56 -5.38
CA GLU A 239 -21.63 44.15 -6.78
C GLU A 239 -22.69 43.05 -7.01
N GLU A 240 -23.61 43.28 -7.94
CA GLU A 240 -24.59 42.27 -8.33
C GLU A 240 -23.94 41.13 -9.13
N ILE A 241 -24.18 39.90 -8.69
CA ILE A 241 -23.74 38.67 -9.34
C ILE A 241 -24.95 37.99 -9.96
N ALA A 242 -24.87 37.75 -11.26
CA ALA A 242 -25.92 37.08 -12.01
C ALA A 242 -26.10 35.64 -11.54
N CYS A 243 -27.34 35.12 -11.61
CA CYS A 243 -27.62 33.76 -11.15
C CYS A 243 -26.86 32.72 -11.99
N GLU A 244 -26.62 32.97 -13.28
CA GLU A 244 -25.82 32.11 -14.14
C GLU A 244 -24.37 32.00 -13.70
N GLU A 245 -23.80 33.09 -13.17
CA GLU A 245 -22.43 33.11 -12.67
C GLU A 245 -22.31 32.28 -11.38
N MET A 246 -23.26 32.48 -10.47
CA MET A 246 -23.40 31.69 -9.24
C MET A 246 -23.62 30.20 -9.54
N HIS A 247 -24.55 29.86 -10.44
CA HIS A 247 -24.82 28.49 -10.84
C HIS A 247 -23.60 27.84 -11.49
N CYS A 248 -22.89 28.57 -12.35
CA CYS A 248 -21.65 28.08 -12.94
C CYS A 248 -20.62 27.70 -11.87
N GLN A 249 -20.48 28.54 -10.84
CA GLN A 249 -19.56 28.24 -9.74
C GLN A 249 -19.99 27.01 -8.92
N ILE A 250 -21.26 26.97 -8.51
CA ILE A 250 -21.79 25.88 -7.69
C ILE A 250 -21.72 24.56 -8.45
N SER A 251 -22.07 24.55 -9.75
CA SER A 251 -21.99 23.36 -10.61
C SER A 251 -20.55 22.84 -10.74
N TYR A 252 -19.53 23.72 -10.80
CA TYR A 252 -18.13 23.28 -10.82
C TYR A 252 -17.72 22.57 -9.53
N ASP A 253 -18.11 23.13 -8.38
CA ASP A 253 -17.70 22.62 -7.06
C ASP A 253 -18.48 21.36 -6.67
N LEU A 254 -19.79 21.33 -6.91
CA LEU A 254 -20.60 20.12 -6.77
C LEU A 254 -20.17 19.03 -7.76
N GLY A 255 -19.88 19.38 -9.01
CA GLY A 255 -19.34 18.44 -9.99
C GLY A 255 -18.04 17.79 -9.51
N SER A 256 -17.13 18.59 -8.95
CA SER A 256 -15.88 18.11 -8.38
C SER A 256 -16.12 17.21 -7.16
N PHE A 257 -17.11 17.54 -6.32
CA PHE A 257 -17.53 16.74 -5.18
C PHE A 257 -18.10 15.38 -5.59
N TYR A 258 -19.06 15.36 -6.52
CA TYR A 258 -19.68 14.12 -6.99
C TYR A 258 -18.67 13.24 -7.73
N PHE A 259 -17.74 13.82 -8.48
CA PHE A 259 -16.67 13.08 -9.13
C PHE A 259 -15.80 12.34 -8.11
N LEU A 260 -15.41 13.02 -7.02
CA LEU A 260 -14.65 12.40 -5.93
C LEU A 260 -15.42 11.26 -5.24
N HIS A 261 -16.73 11.42 -5.09
CA HIS A 261 -17.62 10.42 -4.48
C HIS A 261 -18.16 9.38 -5.48
N GLN A 262 -17.55 9.27 -6.67
CA GLN A 262 -17.90 8.30 -7.72
C GLN A 262 -19.35 8.40 -8.26
N GLN A 263 -20.05 9.51 -7.99
CA GLN A 263 -21.39 9.80 -8.51
C GLN A 263 -21.29 10.40 -9.92
N CYS A 264 -20.82 9.60 -10.88
CA CYS A 264 -20.40 10.05 -12.21
C CYS A 264 -21.53 10.74 -13.01
N ASP A 265 -22.77 10.26 -12.92
CA ASP A 265 -23.90 10.89 -13.63
C ASP A 265 -24.21 12.30 -13.13
N LYS A 266 -24.23 12.50 -11.81
CA LYS A 266 -24.43 13.83 -11.22
C LYS A 266 -23.25 14.75 -11.51
N ALA A 267 -22.03 14.23 -11.45
CA ALA A 267 -20.82 14.97 -11.81
C ALA A 267 -20.89 15.44 -13.27
N PHE A 268 -21.29 14.56 -14.19
CA PHE A 268 -21.43 14.87 -15.61
C PHE A 268 -22.49 15.94 -15.86
N GLN A 269 -23.66 15.84 -15.22
CA GLN A 269 -24.70 16.87 -15.31
C GLN A 269 -24.18 18.23 -14.83
N CYS A 270 -23.52 18.27 -13.67
CA CYS A 270 -22.96 19.48 -13.10
C CYS A 270 -21.87 20.10 -14.00
N PHE A 271 -20.92 19.31 -14.49
CA PHE A 271 -19.87 19.83 -15.37
C PHE A 271 -20.38 20.24 -16.76
N THR A 272 -21.41 19.57 -17.28
CA THR A 272 -22.11 19.97 -18.51
C THR A 272 -22.80 21.32 -18.32
N GLN A 273 -23.55 21.47 -17.23
CA GLN A 273 -24.20 22.74 -16.87
C GLN A 273 -23.15 23.85 -16.71
N CYS A 274 -22.08 23.60 -15.95
CA CYS A 274 -20.95 24.50 -15.77
C CYS A 274 -20.36 24.95 -17.11
N THR A 275 -20.06 24.02 -18.01
CA THR A 275 -19.46 24.31 -19.34
C THR A 275 -20.42 25.11 -20.21
N SER A 276 -21.72 24.82 -20.15
CA SER A 276 -22.75 25.54 -20.90
C SER A 276 -22.91 26.99 -20.44
N LEU A 277 -22.87 27.23 -19.12
CA LEU A 277 -22.98 28.55 -18.51
C LEU A 277 -21.70 29.36 -18.73
N LEU A 278 -20.54 28.74 -18.60
CA LEU A 278 -19.24 29.39 -18.79
C LEU A 278 -19.10 30.02 -20.20
N LYS A 279 -19.70 29.39 -21.22
CA LYS A 279 -19.74 29.91 -22.61
C LYS A 279 -20.66 31.13 -22.77
N LYS A 280 -21.66 31.29 -21.90
CA LYS A 280 -22.66 32.38 -21.96
C LYS A 280 -22.26 33.59 -21.13
N LEU A 281 -21.32 33.45 -20.20
CA LEU A 281 -20.92 34.50 -19.27
C LEU A 281 -19.87 35.44 -19.88
N HIS A 282 -20.22 36.74 -19.97
CA HIS A 282 -19.32 37.79 -20.47
C HIS A 282 -18.54 38.51 -19.35
N LYS A 283 -19.12 38.61 -18.16
CA LYS A 283 -18.50 39.20 -16.95
C LYS A 283 -18.28 38.10 -15.92
N LYS A 284 -17.07 38.05 -15.33
CA LYS A 284 -16.65 37.06 -14.33
C LYS A 284 -16.12 37.80 -13.10
N SER A 285 -16.97 38.05 -12.12
CA SER A 285 -16.64 38.78 -10.88
C SER A 285 -16.44 37.84 -9.68
N PHE A 286 -17.15 36.71 -9.64
CA PHE A 286 -17.15 35.71 -8.57
C PHE A 286 -16.50 34.38 -8.98
N LEU A 287 -16.41 34.08 -10.28
CA LEU A 287 -15.89 32.79 -10.77
C LEU A 287 -14.41 32.55 -10.46
N SER A 288 -14.14 31.39 -9.85
CA SER A 288 -12.81 30.79 -9.61
C SER A 288 -12.78 29.36 -10.18
N ILE A 289 -12.99 29.21 -11.49
CA ILE A 289 -13.02 27.91 -12.19
C ILE A 289 -11.69 27.65 -12.92
N ASN A 290 -11.15 26.44 -12.77
CA ASN A 290 -10.01 26.00 -13.58
C ASN A 290 -10.49 25.27 -14.83
N GLU A 291 -10.52 25.98 -15.96
CA GLU A 291 -11.05 25.46 -17.23
C GLU A 291 -10.30 24.22 -17.73
N LYS A 292 -8.98 24.12 -17.48
CA LYS A 292 -8.19 22.93 -17.83
C LYS A 292 -8.60 21.71 -17.01
N LYS A 293 -8.84 21.90 -15.71
CA LYS A 293 -9.29 20.84 -14.81
C LYS A 293 -10.71 20.38 -15.17
N LEU A 294 -11.60 21.33 -15.48
CA LEU A 294 -12.94 21.05 -15.97
C LEU A 294 -12.92 20.23 -17.26
N ALA A 295 -12.08 20.59 -18.23
CA ALA A 295 -11.93 19.82 -19.47
C ALA A 295 -11.46 18.38 -19.22
N GLY A 296 -10.52 18.18 -18.29
CA GLY A 296 -10.08 16.84 -17.88
C GLY A 296 -11.19 16.01 -17.21
N TYR A 297 -12.00 16.62 -16.33
CA TYR A 297 -13.14 15.94 -15.72
C TYR A 297 -14.21 15.55 -16.76
N MET A 298 -14.52 16.45 -17.69
CA MET A 298 -15.44 16.19 -18.79
C MET A 298 -14.96 15.01 -19.64
N PHE A 299 -13.70 15.01 -20.05
CA PHE A 299 -13.12 13.91 -20.84
C PHE A 299 -13.20 12.56 -20.11
N ALA A 300 -12.86 12.53 -18.82
CA ALA A 300 -12.94 11.31 -18.02
C ALA A 300 -14.39 10.81 -17.87
N LEU A 301 -15.35 11.71 -17.65
CA LEU A 301 -16.76 11.35 -17.48
C LEU A 301 -17.44 10.98 -18.79
N GLU A 302 -17.04 11.55 -19.92
CA GLU A 302 -17.50 11.14 -21.25
C GLU A 302 -17.13 9.68 -21.51
N TYR A 303 -15.91 9.28 -21.14
CA TYR A 303 -15.44 7.90 -21.18
C TYR A 303 -16.21 6.98 -20.22
N ILE A 304 -16.32 7.37 -18.94
CA ILE A 304 -16.97 6.55 -17.90
C ILE A 304 -18.48 6.39 -18.14
N CYS A 305 -19.17 7.47 -18.52
CA CYS A 305 -20.62 7.47 -18.73
C CYS A 305 -21.03 6.98 -20.13
N CYS A 306 -20.09 6.62 -21.01
CA CYS A 306 -20.35 6.21 -22.39
C CYS A 306 -21.19 7.23 -23.20
N LYS A 307 -21.02 8.54 -22.95
CA LYS A 307 -21.76 9.61 -23.63
C LYS A 307 -20.86 10.25 -24.71
N ARG A 308 -21.34 10.26 -25.96
CA ARG A 308 -20.59 10.56 -27.21
C ARG A 308 -19.70 11.83 -27.14
N VAL A 309 -18.49 11.70 -27.69
CA VAL A 309 -17.79 12.77 -28.42
C VAL A 309 -17.64 12.32 -29.88
N SER A 310 -17.72 13.27 -30.80
CA SER A 310 -17.84 13.13 -32.26
C SER A 310 -16.68 12.48 -33.01
N ASP A 311 -15.61 12.06 -32.33
CA ASP A 311 -14.51 11.30 -32.92
C ASP A 311 -14.39 9.96 -32.18
N GLU A 312 -14.83 8.88 -32.82
CA GLU A 312 -14.82 7.53 -32.25
C GLU A 312 -13.38 7.03 -32.09
N THR A 313 -12.79 7.23 -30.90
CA THR A 313 -11.57 6.50 -30.51
C THR A 313 -11.92 5.04 -30.28
N PHE A 314 -11.13 4.12 -30.80
CA PHE A 314 -11.31 2.67 -30.69
C PHE A 314 -11.57 2.15 -29.26
N GLY A 315 -11.00 2.81 -28.25
CA GLY A 315 -11.29 2.54 -26.83
C GLY A 315 -12.75 2.78 -26.42
N LEU A 316 -13.44 3.76 -27.00
CA LEU A 316 -14.87 4.02 -26.75
C LEU A 316 -15.74 2.92 -27.36
N THR A 317 -15.40 2.43 -28.56
CA THR A 317 -16.10 1.31 -29.21
C THR A 317 -16.05 0.05 -28.34
N VAL A 318 -14.90 -0.21 -27.72
CA VAL A 318 -14.70 -1.36 -26.83
C VAL A 318 -15.44 -1.18 -25.48
N GLN A 319 -15.51 0.04 -24.94
CA GLN A 319 -16.33 0.33 -23.75
C GLN A 319 -17.84 0.22 -24.03
N GLN A 320 -18.28 0.65 -25.21
CA GLN A 320 -19.67 0.47 -25.65
C GLN A 320 -20.02 -1.02 -25.76
N CYS A 321 -19.10 -1.88 -26.20
CA CYS A 321 -19.28 -3.33 -26.15
C CYS A 321 -19.57 -3.81 -24.72
N LYS A 322 -18.86 -3.29 -23.69
CA LYS A 322 -19.13 -3.66 -22.30
C LYS A 322 -20.55 -3.30 -21.87
N SER A 323 -21.03 -2.11 -22.24
CA SER A 323 -22.40 -1.67 -21.95
C SER A 323 -23.48 -2.49 -22.68
N ASN A 324 -23.13 -3.12 -23.80
CA ASN A 324 -24.01 -3.93 -24.64
C ASN A 324 -23.76 -5.44 -24.48
N ASN A 325 -23.56 -5.91 -23.24
CA ASN A 325 -23.30 -7.32 -22.90
C ASN A 325 -22.15 -7.96 -23.71
N PHE A 326 -21.08 -7.21 -23.96
CA PHE A 326 -19.89 -7.64 -24.72
C PHE A 326 -20.15 -8.03 -26.18
N HIS A 327 -21.31 -7.66 -26.76
CA HIS A 327 -21.60 -7.94 -28.15
C HIS A 327 -20.59 -7.24 -29.08
N GLY A 328 -19.98 -7.99 -30.00
CA GLY A 328 -18.96 -7.47 -30.92
C GLY A 328 -17.57 -7.28 -30.30
N LEU A 329 -17.35 -7.71 -29.06
CA LEU A 329 -16.06 -7.56 -28.39
C LEU A 329 -14.93 -8.34 -29.10
N ILE A 330 -15.18 -9.60 -29.47
CA ILE A 330 -14.17 -10.46 -30.10
C ILE A 330 -13.71 -9.89 -31.44
N SER A 331 -14.64 -9.40 -32.28
CA SER A 331 -14.27 -8.76 -33.55
C SER A 331 -13.39 -7.52 -33.34
N ASN A 332 -13.67 -6.72 -32.31
CA ASN A 332 -12.84 -5.56 -31.98
C ASN A 332 -11.46 -5.99 -31.45
N LEU A 333 -11.38 -7.02 -30.61
CA LEU A 333 -10.10 -7.53 -30.11
C LEU A 333 -9.25 -8.17 -31.22
N MET A 334 -9.88 -8.82 -32.20
CA MET A 334 -9.19 -9.34 -33.38
C MET A 334 -8.66 -8.21 -34.27
N GLU A 335 -9.44 -7.15 -34.46
CA GLU A 335 -8.98 -5.96 -35.19
C GLU A 335 -7.84 -5.23 -34.43
N ASP A 336 -7.89 -5.22 -33.09
CA ASP A 336 -6.81 -4.66 -32.27
C ASP A 336 -5.52 -5.48 -32.35
N ASN A 337 -5.60 -6.79 -32.60
CA ASN A 337 -4.40 -7.62 -32.84
C ASN A 337 -3.68 -7.25 -34.15
N ARG A 338 -4.33 -6.48 -35.03
CA ARG A 338 -3.75 -5.92 -36.24
C ARG A 338 -3.30 -4.47 -36.04
N THR A 339 -4.15 -3.67 -35.40
CA THR A 339 -3.99 -2.21 -35.33
C THR A 339 -3.23 -1.72 -34.10
N HIS A 340 -3.16 -2.52 -33.01
CA HIS A 340 -2.47 -2.21 -31.76
C HIS A 340 -2.92 -0.89 -31.11
N GLN A 341 -4.21 -0.57 -31.18
CA GLN A 341 -4.77 0.70 -30.70
C GLN A 341 -5.06 0.69 -29.20
N LEU A 342 -5.36 -0.47 -28.62
CA LEU A 342 -5.52 -0.63 -27.17
C LEU A 342 -4.18 -0.90 -26.48
N SER A 343 -4.03 -0.33 -25.29
CA SER A 343 -2.97 -0.73 -24.38
C SER A 343 -3.23 -2.12 -23.80
N ILE A 344 -2.17 -2.82 -23.42
CA ILE A 344 -2.29 -4.14 -22.78
C ILE A 344 -3.07 -4.07 -21.46
N SER A 345 -2.89 -2.98 -20.69
CA SER A 345 -3.62 -2.78 -19.44
C SER A 345 -5.13 -2.73 -19.65
N GLU A 346 -5.59 -2.07 -20.72
CA GLU A 346 -7.01 -2.02 -21.07
C GLU A 346 -7.53 -3.41 -21.47
N ARG A 347 -6.75 -4.19 -22.23
CA ARG A 347 -7.12 -5.55 -22.64
C ARG A 347 -7.22 -6.52 -21.46
N LEU A 348 -6.31 -6.42 -20.49
CA LEU A 348 -6.37 -7.21 -19.27
C LEU A 348 -7.53 -6.78 -18.36
N SER A 349 -7.83 -5.48 -18.30
CA SER A 349 -9.03 -5.00 -17.58
C SER A 349 -10.32 -5.53 -18.22
N ILE A 350 -10.42 -5.54 -19.55
CA ILE A 350 -11.57 -6.11 -20.27
C ILE A 350 -11.73 -7.61 -19.96
N GLU A 351 -10.64 -8.37 -19.91
CA GLU A 351 -10.69 -9.77 -19.52
C GLU A 351 -11.28 -9.96 -18.11
N LEU A 352 -10.84 -9.16 -17.14
CA LEU A 352 -11.39 -9.21 -15.78
C LEU A 352 -12.87 -8.84 -15.76
N ASP A 353 -13.28 -7.82 -16.51
CA ASP A 353 -14.69 -7.41 -16.60
C ASP A 353 -15.58 -8.53 -17.18
N VAL A 354 -15.10 -9.25 -18.20
CA VAL A 354 -15.81 -10.40 -18.77
C VAL A 354 -15.86 -11.55 -17.77
N LYS A 355 -14.76 -11.81 -17.05
CA LYS A 355 -14.66 -12.88 -16.04
C LYS A 355 -15.66 -12.71 -14.90
N TYR A 356 -15.82 -11.48 -14.41
CA TYR A 356 -16.62 -11.17 -13.22
C TYR A 356 -18.05 -10.69 -13.52
N SER A 357 -18.46 -10.64 -14.79
CA SER A 357 -19.83 -10.24 -15.15
C SER A 357 -20.87 -11.29 -14.73
N GLU A 358 -21.88 -10.92 -13.93
CA GLU A 358 -22.95 -11.85 -13.50
C GLU A 358 -23.76 -12.45 -14.67
N LYS A 359 -23.82 -11.75 -15.80
CA LYS A 359 -24.54 -12.18 -17.01
C LYS A 359 -23.77 -13.19 -17.86
N SER A 360 -22.48 -13.46 -17.54
CA SER A 360 -21.66 -14.41 -18.29
C SER A 360 -21.97 -15.89 -17.95
N GLN A 361 -22.69 -16.14 -16.86
CA GLN A 361 -22.94 -17.50 -16.35
C GLN A 361 -24.07 -18.27 -17.06
N LEU A 362 -24.86 -17.62 -17.95
CA LEU A 362 -26.02 -18.26 -18.60
C LEU A 362 -25.84 -18.55 -20.09
N ASP A 363 -24.97 -17.83 -20.82
CA ASP A 363 -24.75 -18.02 -22.28
C ASP A 363 -23.28 -17.77 -22.74
N ALA A 364 -22.32 -17.46 -21.85
CA ALA A 364 -21.05 -16.80 -22.24
C ALA A 364 -19.74 -17.59 -21.98
N GLU A 365 -19.76 -18.89 -21.72
CA GLU A 365 -18.53 -19.68 -21.52
C GLU A 365 -17.54 -19.54 -22.71
N ASN A 366 -18.03 -19.34 -23.94
CA ASN A 366 -17.17 -19.12 -25.12
C ASN A 366 -16.54 -17.71 -25.22
N ILE A 367 -17.17 -16.65 -24.68
CA ILE A 367 -16.67 -15.28 -24.87
C ILE A 367 -15.40 -15.05 -24.04
N TYR A 368 -15.38 -15.52 -22.80
CA TYR A 368 -14.21 -15.39 -21.93
C TYR A 368 -13.00 -16.15 -22.50
N GLU A 369 -13.24 -17.35 -23.01
CA GLU A 369 -12.25 -18.15 -23.74
C GLU A 369 -11.71 -17.42 -24.98
N ASP A 370 -12.59 -16.86 -25.81
CA ASP A 370 -12.17 -16.14 -27.01
C ASP A 370 -11.40 -14.84 -26.70
N VAL A 371 -11.75 -14.14 -25.61
CA VAL A 371 -10.99 -12.97 -25.11
C VAL A 371 -9.58 -13.39 -24.69
N ILE A 372 -9.45 -14.49 -23.95
CA ILE A 372 -8.14 -15.02 -23.55
C ILE A 372 -7.33 -15.42 -24.78
N ALA A 373 -7.93 -16.06 -25.77
CA ALA A 373 -7.25 -16.44 -27.01
C ALA A 373 -6.73 -15.20 -27.76
N CYS A 374 -7.53 -14.13 -27.85
CA CYS A 374 -7.12 -12.87 -28.44
C CYS A 374 -5.96 -12.21 -27.66
N ASN A 375 -6.03 -12.18 -26.33
CA ASN A 375 -5.00 -11.60 -25.47
C ASN A 375 -3.70 -12.41 -25.50
N MET A 376 -3.77 -13.74 -25.55
CA MET A 376 -2.59 -14.60 -25.74
C MET A 376 -1.82 -14.25 -27.01
N ILE A 377 -2.54 -14.06 -28.13
CA ILE A 377 -1.91 -13.67 -29.39
C ILE A 377 -1.28 -12.28 -29.26
N ARG A 378 -2.01 -11.29 -28.70
CA ARG A 378 -1.50 -9.93 -28.51
C ARG A 378 -0.23 -9.87 -27.66
N LEU A 379 -0.24 -10.52 -26.50
CA LEU A 379 0.90 -10.58 -25.59
C LEU A 379 2.10 -11.28 -26.24
N SER A 380 1.84 -12.33 -27.04
CA SER A 380 2.91 -13.02 -27.78
C SER A 380 3.55 -12.13 -28.84
N GLN A 381 2.76 -11.33 -29.59
CA GLN A 381 3.29 -10.37 -30.58
C GLN A 381 4.21 -9.32 -29.92
N GLU A 382 3.90 -8.91 -28.68
CA GLU A 382 4.71 -7.97 -27.90
C GLU A 382 5.84 -8.63 -27.08
N LYS A 383 5.94 -9.97 -27.11
CA LYS A 383 6.90 -10.77 -26.34
C LYS A 383 6.77 -10.55 -24.82
N ILE A 384 5.54 -10.39 -24.34
CA ILE A 384 5.21 -10.25 -22.91
C ILE A 384 4.89 -11.61 -22.32
N LEU A 385 5.21 -11.80 -21.03
CA LEU A 385 4.96 -13.04 -20.30
C LEU A 385 3.44 -13.32 -20.25
N LEU A 386 3.07 -14.57 -20.51
CA LEU A 386 1.68 -15.01 -20.39
C LEU A 386 1.34 -15.35 -18.93
N PRO A 387 0.16 -14.95 -18.43
CA PRO A 387 -0.39 -15.46 -17.18
C PRO A 387 -0.48 -16.98 -17.13
N HIS A 388 -0.24 -17.60 -15.97
CA HIS A 388 -0.23 -19.07 -15.83
C HIS A 388 -1.58 -19.70 -16.21
N HIS A 389 -2.70 -19.07 -15.86
CA HIS A 389 -4.04 -19.61 -16.11
C HIS A 389 -4.36 -19.74 -17.61
N TYR A 390 -3.69 -18.97 -18.48
CA TYR A 390 -3.83 -19.13 -19.93
C TYR A 390 -3.26 -20.46 -20.41
N LEU A 391 -2.15 -20.91 -19.81
CA LEU A 391 -1.54 -22.20 -20.14
C LEU A 391 -2.40 -23.36 -19.63
N ASP A 392 -3.03 -23.21 -18.47
CA ASP A 392 -3.97 -24.20 -17.93
C ASP A 392 -5.21 -24.34 -18.84
N MET A 393 -5.71 -23.24 -19.39
CA MET A 393 -6.82 -23.26 -20.38
C MET A 393 -6.42 -23.98 -21.67
N MET A 394 -5.21 -23.72 -22.19
CA MET A 394 -4.68 -24.42 -23.36
C MET A 394 -4.57 -25.94 -23.16
N GLN A 395 -4.30 -26.39 -21.93
CA GLN A 395 -4.12 -27.80 -21.59
C GLN A 395 -5.45 -28.54 -21.47
N ASN A 396 -6.43 -27.91 -20.83
CA ASN A 396 -7.62 -28.58 -20.35
C ASN A 396 -8.85 -28.37 -21.25
N ASN A 397 -8.79 -27.44 -22.22
CA ASN A 397 -9.93 -27.09 -23.06
C ASN A 397 -9.65 -27.19 -24.57
N SER A 398 -10.28 -28.18 -25.22
CA SER A 398 -10.11 -28.46 -26.64
C SER A 398 -10.82 -27.47 -27.58
N THR A 399 -11.92 -26.82 -27.14
CA THR A 399 -12.65 -25.81 -27.92
C THR A 399 -11.87 -24.52 -27.96
N PHE A 400 -11.37 -24.08 -26.81
CA PHE A 400 -10.44 -22.95 -26.68
C PHE A 400 -9.21 -23.09 -27.59
N LEU A 401 -8.59 -24.28 -27.63
CA LEU A 401 -7.46 -24.55 -28.50
C LEU A 401 -7.81 -24.36 -29.99
N SER A 402 -9.05 -24.68 -30.40
CA SER A 402 -9.51 -24.45 -31.77
C SER A 402 -9.74 -22.97 -32.07
N SER A 403 -10.35 -22.21 -31.16
CA SER A 403 -10.52 -20.75 -31.29
C SER A 403 -9.16 -20.05 -31.38
N PHE A 404 -8.19 -20.43 -30.55
CA PHE A 404 -6.84 -19.88 -30.57
C PHE A 404 -6.15 -20.05 -31.93
N PHE A 405 -6.16 -21.26 -32.52
CA PHE A 405 -5.57 -21.48 -33.83
C PHE A 405 -6.30 -20.72 -34.95
N LYS A 406 -7.63 -20.61 -34.86
CA LYS A 406 -8.43 -19.84 -35.82
C LYS A 406 -8.05 -18.36 -35.79
N PHE A 407 -8.04 -17.73 -34.62
CA PHE A 407 -7.70 -16.30 -34.49
C PHE A 407 -6.24 -16.03 -34.86
N MET A 408 -5.34 -16.98 -34.58
CA MET A 408 -3.94 -16.87 -34.98
C MET A 408 -3.79 -16.88 -36.51
N GLU A 409 -4.49 -17.78 -37.20
CA GLU A 409 -4.46 -17.88 -38.67
C GLU A 409 -4.86 -16.56 -39.33
N ASP A 410 -5.86 -15.87 -38.77
CA ASP A 410 -6.34 -14.56 -39.25
C ASP A 410 -5.35 -13.40 -39.08
N ILE A 411 -4.28 -13.59 -38.28
CA ILE A 411 -3.29 -12.55 -37.94
C ILE A 411 -1.93 -12.82 -38.58
N LEU A 412 -1.58 -14.09 -38.85
CA LEU A 412 -0.24 -14.48 -39.32
C LEU A 412 0.16 -13.83 -40.66
N SER A 413 -0.77 -13.60 -41.57
CA SER A 413 -0.49 -12.95 -42.87
C SER A 413 -0.22 -11.45 -42.75
N GLU A 414 -0.76 -10.79 -41.74
CA GLU A 414 -0.73 -9.33 -41.57
C GLU A 414 0.20 -8.87 -40.44
N SER A 415 0.71 -9.81 -39.65
CA SER A 415 1.60 -9.54 -38.53
C SER A 415 3.00 -9.07 -38.96
N THR A 416 3.56 -8.13 -38.20
CA THR A 416 4.93 -7.66 -38.38
C THR A 416 5.95 -8.78 -38.14
N ILE A 417 7.15 -8.68 -38.72
CA ILE A 417 8.24 -9.66 -38.54
C ILE A 417 8.51 -9.94 -37.05
N ARG A 418 8.54 -8.88 -36.23
CA ARG A 418 8.76 -8.97 -34.78
C ARG A 418 7.60 -9.68 -34.05
N GLY A 419 6.36 -9.40 -34.47
CA GLY A 419 5.16 -10.07 -33.94
C GLY A 419 5.11 -11.55 -34.31
N LEU A 420 5.49 -11.89 -35.55
CA LEU A 420 5.62 -13.27 -36.03
C LEU A 420 6.62 -14.07 -35.20
N GLU A 421 7.79 -13.52 -34.89
CA GLU A 421 8.76 -14.19 -34.02
C GLU A 421 8.21 -14.48 -32.62
N GLY A 422 7.41 -13.54 -32.07
CA GLY A 422 6.75 -13.70 -30.79
C GLY A 422 5.75 -14.85 -30.80
N ILE A 423 4.87 -14.89 -31.81
CA ILE A 423 3.90 -15.98 -32.02
C ILE A 423 4.63 -17.32 -32.23
N LYS A 424 5.69 -17.35 -33.06
CA LYS A 424 6.52 -18.55 -33.26
C LYS A 424 7.13 -19.06 -31.96
N SER A 425 7.61 -18.16 -31.11
CA SER A 425 8.21 -18.50 -29.82
C SER A 425 7.17 -19.11 -28.88
N LEU A 426 5.95 -18.57 -28.87
CA LEU A 426 4.82 -19.14 -28.14
C LEU A 426 4.50 -20.56 -28.65
N ILE A 427 4.37 -20.77 -29.96
CA ILE A 427 4.07 -22.10 -30.52
C ILE A 427 5.17 -23.11 -30.18
N LYS A 428 6.45 -22.72 -30.29
CA LYS A 428 7.59 -23.56 -29.88
C LYS A 428 7.51 -23.93 -28.40
N TYR A 429 7.14 -22.99 -27.55
CA TYR A 429 6.96 -23.24 -26.12
C TYR A 429 5.80 -24.22 -25.87
N LEU A 430 4.66 -24.00 -26.50
CA LEU A 430 3.48 -24.86 -26.37
C LEU A 430 3.77 -26.31 -26.81
N CYS A 431 4.47 -26.50 -27.94
CA CYS A 431 4.82 -27.84 -28.42
C CYS A 431 5.88 -28.56 -27.58
N ARG A 432 6.59 -27.86 -26.67
CA ARG A 432 7.69 -28.43 -25.88
C ARG A 432 7.35 -28.65 -24.40
N HIS A 433 6.61 -27.73 -23.81
CA HIS A 433 6.50 -27.61 -22.35
C HIS A 433 5.09 -27.85 -21.81
N VAL A 434 4.08 -27.93 -22.68
CA VAL A 434 2.70 -28.16 -22.28
C VAL A 434 2.42 -29.66 -22.17
N GLU A 435 1.67 -30.09 -21.14
CA GLU A 435 1.37 -31.51 -20.89
C GLU A 435 0.62 -32.14 -22.08
N ASN A 436 -0.37 -31.42 -22.64
CA ASN A 436 -1.11 -31.84 -23.83
C ASN A 436 -0.45 -31.44 -25.17
N LYS A 437 0.89 -31.49 -25.24
CA LYS A 437 1.64 -31.13 -26.46
C LYS A 437 1.26 -31.96 -27.69
N GLN A 438 0.76 -33.20 -27.51
CA GLN A 438 0.42 -34.09 -28.62
C GLN A 438 -0.79 -33.56 -29.40
N ASP A 439 -1.86 -33.14 -28.71
CA ASP A 439 -3.05 -32.56 -29.36
C ASP A 439 -2.72 -31.23 -30.06
N ILE A 440 -1.84 -30.42 -29.44
CA ILE A 440 -1.35 -29.16 -30.03
C ILE A 440 -0.55 -29.45 -31.30
N GLN A 441 0.36 -30.43 -31.26
CA GLN A 441 1.16 -30.84 -32.42
C GLN A 441 0.28 -31.41 -33.53
N ASP A 442 -0.75 -32.19 -33.20
CA ASP A 442 -1.63 -32.80 -34.20
C ASP A 442 -2.56 -31.77 -34.86
N LYS A 443 -3.07 -30.78 -34.10
CA LYS A 443 -3.76 -29.61 -34.69
C LYS A 443 -2.83 -28.77 -35.56
N LEU A 444 -1.58 -28.58 -35.14
CA LEU A 444 -0.58 -27.83 -35.91
C LEU A 444 -0.23 -28.54 -37.24
N LYS A 445 -0.13 -29.89 -37.25
CA LYS A 445 0.03 -30.67 -38.50
C LYS A 445 -1.15 -30.51 -39.45
N GLY A 446 -2.36 -30.40 -38.90
CA GLY A 446 -3.57 -30.12 -39.66
C GLY A 446 -3.63 -28.70 -40.25
N ASN A 447 -2.96 -27.74 -39.61
CA ASN A 447 -2.98 -26.33 -40.01
C ASN A 447 -1.78 -25.94 -40.90
N LYS A 448 -1.96 -26.11 -42.22
CA LYS A 448 -0.92 -25.83 -43.23
C LYS A 448 -0.58 -24.35 -43.37
N THR A 449 -1.50 -23.44 -43.06
CA THR A 449 -1.31 -21.99 -43.15
C THR A 449 -0.35 -21.50 -42.07
N VAL A 450 -0.52 -21.93 -40.82
CA VAL A 450 0.42 -21.64 -39.72
C VAL A 450 1.81 -22.21 -40.03
N LEU A 451 1.90 -23.47 -40.50
CA LEU A 451 3.17 -24.13 -40.78
C LEU A 451 3.99 -23.51 -41.92
N LYS A 452 3.37 -22.76 -42.85
CA LYS A 452 4.09 -22.05 -43.91
C LYS A 452 5.04 -20.98 -43.37
N HIS A 453 4.75 -20.43 -42.20
CA HIS A 453 5.58 -19.39 -41.60
C HIS A 453 6.83 -19.94 -40.92
N PHE A 454 6.93 -21.26 -40.69
CA PHE A 454 8.10 -21.91 -40.08
C PHE A 454 9.07 -22.43 -41.15
N ASN A 455 10.38 -22.29 -40.92
CA ASN A 455 11.38 -22.94 -41.77
C ASN A 455 11.49 -24.45 -41.45
N GLU A 456 12.23 -25.22 -42.26
CA GLU A 456 12.32 -26.68 -42.08
C GLU A 456 12.99 -27.08 -40.75
N GLU A 457 14.00 -26.34 -40.29
CA GLU A 457 14.64 -26.58 -38.99
C GLU A 457 13.67 -26.31 -37.82
N GLU A 458 12.87 -25.26 -37.92
CA GLU A 458 11.85 -24.91 -36.94
C GLU A 458 10.72 -25.94 -36.92
N LYS A 459 10.29 -26.44 -38.09
CA LYS A 459 9.31 -27.53 -38.18
C LYS A 459 9.84 -28.80 -37.53
N GLN A 460 11.10 -29.15 -37.77
CA GLN A 460 11.74 -30.29 -37.12
C GLN A 460 11.73 -30.13 -35.60
N CYS A 461 12.11 -28.95 -35.10
CA CYS A 461 12.06 -28.56 -33.69
C CYS A 461 10.66 -28.61 -33.04
N LEU A 462 9.58 -28.36 -33.81
CA LEU A 462 8.20 -28.39 -33.31
C LEU A 462 7.66 -29.81 -33.09
N PHE A 463 8.11 -30.76 -33.90
CA PHE A 463 7.66 -32.16 -33.89
C PHE A 463 8.72 -33.13 -33.38
N GLU A 464 9.87 -32.63 -32.96
CA GLU A 464 10.89 -33.40 -32.26
C GLU A 464 10.23 -34.08 -31.07
N LYS A 465 10.15 -35.41 -31.12
CA LYS A 465 9.88 -36.20 -29.94
C LYS A 465 10.98 -35.83 -28.95
N GLN A 466 10.61 -35.26 -27.80
CA GLN A 466 11.50 -35.28 -26.65
C GLN A 466 11.93 -36.74 -26.51
N ILE A 467 13.17 -37.03 -26.90
CA ILE A 467 13.84 -38.24 -26.45
C ILE A 467 13.74 -38.09 -24.94
N PRO A 468 12.94 -38.91 -24.23
CA PRO A 468 12.97 -38.86 -22.78
C PRO A 468 14.45 -38.96 -22.43
N ILE A 469 14.94 -38.12 -21.52
CA ILE A 469 16.14 -38.52 -20.80
C ILE A 469 15.79 -39.90 -20.29
N ASP A 470 16.41 -40.92 -20.89
CA ASP A 470 16.06 -42.28 -20.60
C ASP A 470 16.66 -42.55 -19.23
N TRP A 471 15.91 -42.18 -18.19
CA TRP A 471 16.24 -42.50 -16.83
C TRP A 471 16.40 -44.02 -16.69
N LYS A 472 15.85 -44.86 -17.59
CA LYS A 472 16.15 -46.30 -17.62
C LYS A 472 17.55 -46.61 -18.12
N LYS A 473 18.17 -45.80 -18.98
CA LYS A 473 19.58 -45.96 -19.38
C LYS A 473 20.52 -45.58 -18.23
N ILE A 474 20.14 -44.59 -17.41
CA ILE A 474 20.83 -44.21 -16.16
C ILE A 474 20.48 -45.18 -15.00
N GLU A 475 19.28 -45.78 -14.96
CA GLU A 475 18.89 -46.82 -14.00
C GLU A 475 19.46 -48.20 -14.36
N ASN A 476 19.72 -48.49 -15.63
CA ASN A 476 20.43 -49.71 -16.05
C ASN A 476 21.90 -49.67 -15.60
N GLU A 477 22.47 -48.48 -15.35
CA GLU A 477 23.75 -48.32 -14.62
C GLU A 477 23.58 -48.45 -13.08
N ARG A 478 22.35 -48.38 -12.56
CA ARG A 478 22.03 -48.61 -11.13
C ARG A 478 21.69 -50.06 -10.81
N THR A 479 21.36 -50.90 -11.79
CA THR A 479 21.23 -52.36 -11.65
C THR A 479 22.60 -53.04 -11.73
N ILE A 480 23.50 -52.65 -10.83
CA ILE A 480 24.77 -53.34 -10.62
C ILE A 480 24.52 -54.42 -9.57
N ASP A 481 24.98 -55.66 -9.82
CA ASP A 481 25.01 -56.69 -8.78
C ASP A 481 26.01 -56.27 -7.69
N ILE A 482 25.49 -55.68 -6.62
CA ILE A 482 26.26 -55.11 -5.51
C ILE A 482 27.17 -56.17 -4.87
N ARG A 483 26.74 -57.44 -4.83
CA ARG A 483 27.45 -58.49 -4.09
C ARG A 483 28.60 -59.11 -4.87
N ASN A 484 28.51 -59.14 -6.20
CA ASN A 484 29.48 -59.80 -7.08
C ASN A 484 30.35 -58.83 -7.89
N ASN A 485 30.14 -57.51 -7.79
CA ASN A 485 30.92 -56.54 -8.56
C ASN A 485 32.28 -56.22 -7.89
N CYS A 486 33.38 -56.37 -8.64
CA CYS A 486 34.73 -56.07 -8.18
C CYS A 486 35.17 -54.61 -8.40
N ASP A 487 34.38 -53.80 -9.11
CA ASP A 487 34.70 -52.40 -9.42
C ASP A 487 34.34 -51.48 -8.24
N THR A 488 35.32 -51.22 -7.36
CA THR A 488 35.14 -50.39 -6.16
C THR A 488 34.72 -48.95 -6.51
N ALA A 489 35.22 -48.38 -7.60
CA ALA A 489 34.91 -47.00 -7.98
C ALA A 489 33.43 -46.83 -8.36
N LYS A 490 32.85 -47.80 -9.08
CA LYS A 490 31.41 -47.80 -9.39
C LYS A 490 30.55 -47.94 -8.14
N LEU A 491 30.95 -48.82 -7.21
CA LEU A 491 30.24 -48.99 -5.95
C LEU A 491 30.29 -47.73 -5.08
N GLU A 492 31.43 -47.03 -5.06
CA GLU A 492 31.58 -45.72 -4.39
C GLU A 492 30.65 -44.65 -5.01
N GLN A 493 30.60 -44.56 -6.34
CA GLN A 493 29.72 -43.63 -7.05
C GLN A 493 28.23 -43.94 -6.82
N LEU A 494 27.86 -45.22 -6.78
CA LEU A 494 26.52 -45.66 -6.43
C LEU A 494 26.17 -45.27 -4.99
N LEU A 495 27.09 -45.47 -4.04
CA LEU A 495 26.88 -45.06 -2.65
C LEU A 495 26.65 -43.54 -2.55
N LEU A 496 27.42 -42.73 -3.28
CA LEU A 496 27.24 -41.26 -3.26
C LEU A 496 25.88 -40.83 -3.84
N SER A 497 25.42 -41.48 -4.91
CA SER A 497 24.20 -41.08 -5.64
C SER A 497 22.88 -41.69 -5.12
N ASN A 498 22.92 -42.83 -4.42
CA ASN A 498 21.71 -43.52 -3.95
C ASN A 498 21.19 -43.00 -2.59
N ASN A 499 19.88 -42.96 -2.40
CA ASN A 499 19.23 -42.49 -1.15
C ASN A 499 18.31 -43.55 -0.50
N ASP A 500 18.22 -44.75 -1.06
CA ASP A 500 17.45 -45.86 -0.50
C ASP A 500 18.23 -46.55 0.62
N ALA A 501 17.59 -46.71 1.77
CA ALA A 501 18.24 -47.23 2.98
C ALA A 501 18.80 -48.64 2.77
N ASN A 502 17.99 -49.55 2.23
CA ASN A 502 18.42 -50.94 2.02
C ASN A 502 19.61 -51.03 1.08
N THR A 503 19.55 -50.29 -0.03
CA THR A 503 20.63 -50.23 -1.01
C THR A 503 21.91 -49.64 -0.41
N ILE A 504 21.80 -48.57 0.38
CA ILE A 504 22.95 -48.00 1.11
C ILE A 504 23.54 -49.01 2.08
N LYS A 505 22.72 -49.75 2.86
CA LYS A 505 23.19 -50.76 3.81
C LYS A 505 23.99 -51.86 3.10
N GLU A 506 23.50 -52.33 1.96
CA GLU A 506 24.20 -53.33 1.15
C GLU A 506 25.53 -52.78 0.60
N LEU A 507 25.52 -51.60 -0.01
CA LEU A 507 26.72 -50.94 -0.54
C LEU A 507 27.79 -50.71 0.53
N VAL A 508 27.39 -50.22 1.71
CA VAL A 508 28.29 -50.03 2.85
C VAL A 508 28.90 -51.34 3.30
N SER A 509 28.11 -52.44 3.34
CA SER A 509 28.61 -53.75 3.77
C SER A 509 29.67 -54.33 2.82
N VAL A 510 29.51 -54.12 1.51
CA VAL A 510 30.46 -54.59 0.48
C VAL A 510 31.70 -53.71 0.45
N LEU A 511 31.53 -52.38 0.41
CA LEU A 511 32.66 -51.44 0.39
C LEU A 511 33.48 -51.49 1.69
N LEU A 512 32.85 -51.73 2.85
CA LEU A 512 33.58 -51.89 4.11
C LEU A 512 34.57 -53.05 4.05
N LYS A 513 34.23 -54.15 3.37
CA LYS A 513 35.15 -55.28 3.16
C LYS A 513 36.25 -54.97 2.14
N ALA A 514 35.95 -54.17 1.11
CA ALA A 514 36.87 -53.88 0.01
C ALA A 514 37.89 -52.79 0.33
N ILE A 515 37.46 -51.66 0.93
CA ILE A 515 38.30 -50.47 1.13
C ILE A 515 38.54 -50.11 2.61
N GLY A 516 37.78 -50.71 3.53
CA GLY A 516 37.88 -50.47 4.97
C GLY A 516 37.18 -49.18 5.44
N ARG A 517 36.96 -49.09 6.77
CA ARG A 517 36.16 -48.03 7.40
C ARG A 517 36.70 -46.62 7.18
N SER A 518 38.02 -46.43 7.31
CA SER A 518 38.65 -45.11 7.21
C SER A 518 38.41 -44.50 5.83
N LYS A 519 38.72 -45.23 4.75
CA LYS A 519 38.50 -44.75 3.39
C LYS A 519 37.02 -44.50 3.08
N LEU A 520 36.11 -45.34 3.59
CA LEU A 520 34.67 -45.17 3.35
C LEU A 520 34.11 -43.87 3.95
N ILE A 521 34.54 -43.48 5.15
CA ILE A 521 34.08 -42.23 5.78
C ILE A 521 34.66 -41.02 5.04
N HIS A 522 35.89 -41.13 4.54
CA HIS A 522 36.58 -40.07 3.79
C HIS A 522 36.24 -40.02 2.29
N LEU A 523 35.27 -40.81 1.82
CA LEU A 523 34.76 -40.72 0.45
C LEU A 523 34.25 -39.32 0.10
N THR A 524 33.65 -38.65 1.09
CA THR A 524 33.21 -37.27 0.95
C THR A 524 33.19 -36.60 2.31
N ASP A 525 33.57 -35.33 2.34
CA ASP A 525 33.49 -34.51 3.55
C ASP A 525 32.05 -34.37 4.08
N LYS A 526 31.05 -34.59 3.21
CA LYS A 526 29.62 -34.54 3.57
C LYS A 526 29.17 -35.70 4.47
N PHE A 527 29.96 -36.76 4.63
CA PHE A 527 29.68 -37.88 5.55
C PHE A 527 30.10 -37.58 6.99
N TRP A 528 30.75 -36.44 7.24
CA TRP A 528 31.07 -35.99 8.59
C TRP A 528 29.86 -35.35 9.27
N LEU A 529 29.62 -35.76 10.52
CA LEU A 529 28.53 -35.27 11.34
C LEU A 529 29.04 -34.24 12.37
N PRO A 530 28.27 -33.18 12.64
CA PRO A 530 28.51 -32.26 13.73
C PRO A 530 28.45 -33.00 15.08
N SER A 531 29.13 -32.45 16.09
CA SER A 531 29.37 -33.11 17.38
C SER A 531 28.09 -33.58 18.09
N ASN A 532 26.99 -32.84 17.95
CA ASN A 532 25.68 -33.20 18.53
C ASN A 532 25.05 -34.43 17.85
N GLN A 533 25.19 -34.58 16.53
CA GLN A 533 24.69 -35.73 15.78
C GLN A 533 25.61 -36.93 15.85
N HIS A 534 26.93 -36.70 15.97
CA HIS A 534 27.90 -37.78 16.17
C HIS A 534 27.60 -38.58 17.44
N ARG A 535 27.22 -37.90 18.53
CA ARG A 535 26.77 -38.54 19.78
C ARG A 535 25.59 -39.49 19.59
N ILE A 536 24.68 -39.21 18.65
CA ILE A 536 23.54 -40.11 18.38
C ILE A 536 24.06 -41.42 17.79
N VAL A 537 25.02 -41.35 16.86
CA VAL A 537 25.61 -42.50 16.20
C VAL A 537 26.49 -43.33 17.14
N GLU A 538 27.21 -42.69 18.07
CA GLU A 538 28.03 -43.40 19.07
C GLU A 538 27.24 -44.39 19.93
N ASN A 539 25.93 -44.16 20.09
CA ASN A 539 25.01 -44.98 20.88
C ASN A 539 24.33 -46.11 20.08
N VAL A 540 24.61 -46.23 18.79
CA VAL A 540 24.19 -47.36 17.94
C VAL A 540 25.12 -48.55 18.19
N LYS A 541 24.64 -49.79 18.00
CA LYS A 541 25.48 -51.01 18.11
C LYS A 541 26.70 -50.90 17.19
N ASP A 542 27.88 -51.35 17.64
CA ASP A 542 29.16 -51.14 16.93
C ASP A 542 29.15 -51.57 15.45
N GLY A 543 28.44 -52.66 15.12
CA GLY A 543 28.31 -53.14 13.74
C GLY A 543 27.46 -52.25 12.81
N GLU A 544 26.61 -51.39 13.36
CA GLU A 544 25.69 -50.53 12.60
C GLU A 544 26.07 -49.04 12.66
N LYS A 545 27.05 -48.65 13.48
CA LYS A 545 27.50 -47.25 13.64
C LYS A 545 27.84 -46.57 12.31
N LEU A 546 28.54 -47.27 11.42
CA LEU A 546 28.95 -46.72 10.13
C LEU A 546 27.76 -46.47 9.19
N VAL A 547 26.80 -47.40 9.17
CA VAL A 547 25.56 -47.26 8.40
C VAL A 547 24.72 -46.11 8.95
N ALA A 548 24.58 -46.03 10.28
CA ALA A 548 23.87 -44.93 10.94
C ALA A 548 24.52 -43.56 10.67
N GLN A 549 25.86 -43.48 10.64
CA GLN A 549 26.57 -42.26 10.26
C GLN A 549 26.23 -41.82 8.83
N ILE A 550 26.28 -42.75 7.87
CA ILE A 550 25.99 -42.47 6.46
C ILE A 550 24.51 -42.11 6.27
N TYR A 551 23.59 -42.78 6.96
CA TYR A 551 22.17 -42.44 6.93
C TYR A 551 21.91 -41.03 7.47
N MET A 552 22.50 -40.66 8.60
CA MET A 552 22.36 -39.32 9.17
C MET A 552 22.92 -38.26 8.20
N ALA A 553 24.09 -38.50 7.60
CA ALA A 553 24.68 -37.61 6.63
C ALA A 553 23.82 -37.47 5.37
N LYS A 554 23.39 -38.59 4.77
CA LYS A 554 22.50 -38.58 3.60
C LYS A 554 21.13 -37.96 3.89
N SER A 555 20.60 -38.12 5.10
CA SER A 555 19.35 -37.46 5.48
C SER A 555 19.47 -35.93 5.42
N ARG A 556 20.62 -35.37 5.81
CA ARG A 556 20.89 -33.92 5.73
C ARG A 556 21.07 -33.47 4.29
N ILE A 557 21.80 -34.23 3.49
CA ILE A 557 21.96 -33.95 2.06
C ILE A 557 20.59 -33.97 1.38
N ALA A 558 19.79 -35.01 1.61
CA ALA A 558 18.43 -35.12 1.09
C ALA A 558 17.55 -33.94 1.54
N PHE A 559 17.65 -33.53 2.81
CA PHE A 559 16.94 -32.36 3.32
C PHE A 559 17.32 -31.07 2.58
N HIS A 560 18.62 -30.79 2.38
CA HIS A 560 19.09 -29.63 1.63
C HIS A 560 18.68 -29.66 0.15
N LEU A 561 18.52 -30.86 -0.43
CA LEU A 561 17.99 -31.07 -1.78
C LEU A 561 16.45 -31.06 -1.84
N LYS A 562 15.77 -30.73 -0.73
CA LYS A 562 14.30 -30.75 -0.60
C LYS A 562 13.65 -32.13 -0.84
N LEU A 563 14.42 -33.21 -0.70
CA LEU A 563 13.95 -34.60 -0.75
C LEU A 563 13.49 -35.06 0.65
N TYR A 564 12.44 -34.44 1.17
CA TYR A 564 12.01 -34.61 2.56
C TYR A 564 11.60 -36.05 2.92
N ASP A 565 10.98 -36.78 1.99
CA ASP A 565 10.60 -38.18 2.20
C ASP A 565 11.82 -39.08 2.43
N CYS A 566 12.86 -38.91 1.61
CA CYS A 566 14.12 -39.64 1.77
C CYS A 566 14.79 -39.28 3.10
N ALA A 567 14.83 -37.98 3.44
CA ALA A 567 15.41 -37.50 4.69
C ALA A 567 14.72 -38.12 5.92
N ARG A 568 13.38 -38.20 5.92
CA ARG A 568 12.59 -38.84 6.98
C ARG A 568 12.85 -40.33 7.10
N LYS A 569 12.76 -41.07 5.98
CA LYS A 569 12.95 -42.53 5.97
C LYS A 569 14.31 -42.92 6.54
N LEU A 570 15.38 -42.26 6.08
CA LEU A 570 16.73 -42.49 6.59
C LEU A 570 16.86 -42.23 8.10
N LYS A 571 16.25 -41.15 8.62
CA LYS A 571 16.25 -40.89 10.08
C LYS A 571 15.42 -41.89 10.88
N MET A 572 14.30 -42.35 10.31
CA MET A 572 13.45 -43.39 10.91
C MET A 572 14.20 -44.72 11.01
N ASP A 573 14.98 -45.07 9.98
CA ASP A 573 15.82 -46.26 10.02
C ASP A 573 16.92 -46.15 11.08
N VAL A 574 17.56 -44.99 11.24
CA VAL A 574 18.53 -44.75 12.34
C VAL A 574 17.86 -44.90 13.71
N ALA A 575 16.64 -44.38 13.89
CA ALA A 575 15.91 -44.52 15.14
C ALA A 575 15.66 -45.99 15.51
N SER A 576 15.42 -46.85 14.51
CA SER A 576 15.27 -48.30 14.70
C SER A 576 16.55 -49.03 15.13
N MET A 577 17.73 -48.44 14.85
CA MET A 577 19.05 -49.02 15.17
C MET A 577 19.56 -48.68 16.59
N ILE A 578 18.90 -47.75 17.29
CA ILE A 578 19.27 -47.35 18.67
C ILE A 578 18.91 -48.47 19.67
N SER A 579 19.67 -48.61 20.76
CA SER A 579 19.53 -49.72 21.73
C SER A 579 18.49 -49.48 22.83
N ALA A 580 17.80 -50.56 23.24
CA ALA A 580 16.67 -50.63 24.22
C ALA A 580 16.81 -49.74 25.47
N GLN A 581 18.03 -49.59 26.02
CA GLN A 581 18.25 -49.06 27.37
C GLN A 581 18.49 -47.54 27.46
N LEU A 582 18.86 -46.85 26.37
CA LEU A 582 19.06 -45.38 26.29
C LEU A 582 18.06 -44.69 25.33
N HIS A 583 17.10 -45.45 24.78
CA HIS A 583 16.19 -45.02 23.70
C HIS A 583 15.49 -43.69 23.93
N LYS A 584 14.89 -43.46 25.10
CA LYS A 584 13.79 -42.49 25.17
C LYS A 584 14.21 -41.05 24.89
N ARG A 585 15.47 -40.68 25.12
CA ARG A 585 15.96 -39.31 24.89
C ARG A 585 16.41 -39.12 23.44
N LEU A 586 17.22 -40.04 22.92
CA LEU A 586 17.71 -39.97 21.53
C LEU A 586 16.58 -40.22 20.52
N ASP A 587 15.66 -41.12 20.81
CA ASP A 587 14.43 -41.34 20.03
C ASP A 587 13.56 -40.08 20.01
N ARG A 588 13.46 -39.35 21.13
CA ARG A 588 12.77 -38.05 21.19
C ARG A 588 13.44 -37.00 20.30
N VAL A 589 14.78 -36.91 20.33
CA VAL A 589 15.54 -35.98 19.46
C VAL A 589 15.33 -36.31 17.99
N LEU A 590 15.45 -37.57 17.58
CA LEU A 590 15.23 -38.00 16.20
C LEU A 590 13.78 -37.78 15.75
N LYS A 591 12.79 -38.03 16.63
CA LYS A 591 11.39 -37.71 16.35
C LYS A 591 11.17 -36.21 16.21
N GLY A 592 11.79 -35.38 17.04
CA GLY A 592 11.77 -33.93 16.92
C GLY A 592 12.36 -33.46 15.59
N ASP A 593 13.50 -34.01 15.18
CA ASP A 593 14.14 -33.76 13.89
C ASP A 593 13.23 -34.14 12.70
N MET A 594 12.54 -35.28 12.77
CA MET A 594 11.59 -35.69 11.74
C MET A 594 10.38 -34.76 11.68
N GLN A 595 9.90 -34.26 12.82
CA GLN A 595 8.82 -33.28 12.85
C GLN A 595 9.25 -31.92 12.33
N LEU A 596 10.48 -31.49 12.61
CA LEU A 596 11.07 -30.29 12.02
C LEU A 596 11.08 -30.38 10.48
N ILE A 597 11.43 -31.55 9.92
CA ILE A 597 11.35 -31.79 8.47
C ILE A 597 9.92 -31.60 7.95
N ASN A 598 8.90 -32.05 8.68
CA ASN A 598 7.50 -31.88 8.28
C ASN A 598 7.07 -30.41 8.32
N LEU A 599 7.45 -29.69 9.37
CA LEU A 599 7.17 -28.25 9.50
C LEU A 599 7.82 -27.47 8.36
N LEU A 600 9.11 -27.72 8.09
CA LEU A 600 9.84 -27.01 7.04
C LEU A 600 9.39 -27.41 5.62
N GLN A 601 8.95 -28.65 5.40
CA GLN A 601 8.31 -29.04 4.14
C GLN A 601 7.00 -28.28 3.94
N TYR A 602 6.15 -28.23 4.97
CA TYR A 602 4.90 -27.49 4.92
C TYR A 602 5.15 -25.99 4.69
N GLU A 603 6.13 -25.42 5.38
CA GLU A 603 6.56 -24.03 5.20
C GLU A 603 7.13 -23.77 3.81
N ALA A 604 7.75 -24.73 3.14
CA ALA A 604 8.33 -24.51 1.80
C ALA A 604 7.31 -24.66 0.66
N PHE A 605 6.31 -25.56 0.80
CA PHE A 605 5.47 -25.97 -0.32
C PHE A 605 3.95 -25.85 -0.06
N GLU A 606 3.51 -25.56 1.16
CA GLU A 606 2.11 -25.67 1.62
C GLU A 606 1.45 -27.04 1.40
N THR A 607 2.20 -28.00 0.87
CA THR A 607 1.76 -29.37 0.69
C THR A 607 1.88 -30.12 2.00
N LEU A 608 0.83 -30.86 2.35
CA LEU A 608 0.85 -31.75 3.49
C LEU A 608 1.88 -32.89 3.27
N PRO A 609 2.63 -33.28 4.31
CA PRO A 609 3.50 -34.46 4.28
C PRO A 609 2.73 -35.77 3.98
N PRO A 610 3.41 -36.90 3.67
CA PRO A 610 2.79 -38.14 3.23
C PRO A 610 1.74 -38.72 4.22
N LYS A 611 0.92 -39.65 3.71
CA LYS A 611 -0.27 -40.26 4.36
C LYS A 611 -0.19 -40.37 5.88
N GLY A 612 -1.14 -39.72 6.57
CA GLY A 612 -1.34 -39.81 8.02
C GLY A 612 -0.98 -38.55 8.81
N GLN A 613 -0.33 -37.56 8.19
CA GLN A 613 -0.13 -36.24 8.80
C GLN A 613 -1.16 -35.24 8.30
N THR A 614 -1.75 -34.48 9.23
CA THR A 614 -2.63 -33.35 8.95
C THR A 614 -2.05 -32.08 9.55
N ILE A 615 -2.46 -30.92 9.06
CA ILE A 615 -2.08 -29.63 9.65
C ILE A 615 -2.44 -29.56 11.14
N VAL A 616 -3.55 -30.20 11.55
CA VAL A 616 -3.98 -30.28 12.95
C VAL A 616 -2.97 -31.04 13.80
N VAL A 617 -2.35 -32.10 13.28
CA VAL A 617 -1.29 -32.84 13.99
C VAL A 617 -0.06 -31.97 14.18
N LEU A 618 0.36 -31.22 13.16
CA LEU A 618 1.50 -30.31 13.25
C LEU A 618 1.25 -29.16 14.23
N LEU A 619 0.05 -28.56 14.22
CA LEU A 619 -0.34 -27.53 15.17
C LEU A 619 -0.36 -28.08 16.60
N THR A 620 -0.98 -29.24 16.82
CA THR A 620 -1.06 -29.88 18.15
C THR A 620 0.34 -30.20 18.69
N TRP A 621 1.22 -30.73 17.85
CA TRP A 621 2.60 -31.00 18.21
C TRP A 621 3.38 -29.72 18.52
N SER A 622 3.19 -28.67 17.72
CA SER A 622 3.85 -27.37 17.93
C SER A 622 3.42 -26.73 19.25
N ARG A 623 2.11 -26.72 19.54
CA ARG A 623 1.54 -26.27 20.81
C ARG A 623 2.12 -27.05 22.00
N SER A 624 2.13 -28.38 21.91
CA SER A 624 2.67 -29.24 22.97
C SER A 624 4.18 -29.01 23.20
N THR A 625 4.94 -28.85 22.12
CA THR A 625 6.38 -28.60 22.18
C THR A 625 6.68 -27.25 22.83
N LEU A 626 5.97 -26.19 22.45
CA LEU A 626 6.17 -24.86 23.03
C LEU A 626 5.67 -24.78 24.48
N ASN A 627 4.52 -25.40 24.80
CA ASN A 627 4.03 -25.47 26.18
C ASN A 627 5.00 -26.20 27.10
N SER A 628 5.75 -27.18 26.59
CA SER A 628 6.76 -27.86 27.41
C SER A 628 7.86 -26.90 27.90
N LEU A 629 8.15 -25.82 27.15
CA LEU A 629 9.19 -24.83 27.50
C LEU A 629 8.79 -23.94 28.68
N VAL A 630 7.50 -23.84 28.99
CA VAL A 630 6.99 -22.96 30.06
C VAL A 630 7.52 -23.45 31.40
N GLY A 631 8.25 -22.59 32.11
CA GLY A 631 8.86 -22.91 33.40
C GLY A 631 10.13 -23.78 33.32
N MET A 632 10.65 -24.10 32.12
CA MET A 632 11.94 -24.80 32.00
C MET A 632 13.13 -23.87 32.31
N PRO A 633 14.13 -24.31 33.10
CA PRO A 633 15.41 -23.63 33.23
C PRO A 633 16.17 -23.53 31.88
N PRO A 634 16.99 -22.48 31.68
CA PRO A 634 17.72 -22.26 30.42
C PRO A 634 18.62 -23.43 29.99
N ASP A 635 19.28 -24.08 30.95
CA ASP A 635 20.30 -25.11 30.73
C ASP A 635 19.74 -26.55 30.80
N THR A 636 18.44 -26.71 30.56
CA THR A 636 17.80 -28.03 30.66
C THR A 636 18.26 -28.92 29.50
N PRO A 637 18.86 -30.10 29.75
CA PRO A 637 19.42 -30.96 28.72
C PRO A 637 18.38 -31.55 27.75
N ASP A 638 17.09 -31.53 28.12
CA ASP A 638 15.97 -32.02 27.32
C ASP A 638 15.22 -30.92 26.53
N LYS A 639 15.77 -29.69 26.51
CA LYS A 639 15.19 -28.58 25.75
C LYS A 639 15.18 -28.90 24.24
N PRO A 640 14.05 -28.70 23.52
CA PRO A 640 14.00 -28.79 22.07
C PRO A 640 15.07 -27.90 21.40
N PRO A 641 15.66 -28.35 20.27
CA PRO A 641 16.57 -27.52 19.47
C PRO A 641 15.93 -26.18 19.07
N VAL A 642 16.75 -25.13 18.91
CA VAL A 642 16.26 -23.78 18.60
C VAL A 642 15.49 -23.77 17.27
N GLU A 643 15.95 -24.52 16.29
CA GLU A 643 15.32 -24.66 14.97
C GLU A 643 13.91 -25.26 15.06
N VAL A 644 13.69 -26.18 16.02
CA VAL A 644 12.37 -26.74 16.31
C VAL A 644 11.46 -25.67 16.92
N ILE A 645 11.98 -24.91 17.88
CA ILE A 645 11.22 -23.85 18.55
C ILE A 645 10.80 -22.79 17.54
N GLU A 646 11.72 -22.32 16.70
CA GLU A 646 11.46 -21.35 15.64
C GLU A 646 10.42 -21.85 14.64
N ALA A 647 10.54 -23.10 14.15
CA ALA A 647 9.57 -23.67 13.22
C ALA A 647 8.16 -23.80 13.84
N CYS A 648 8.07 -24.18 15.12
CA CYS A 648 6.80 -24.22 15.83
C CYS A 648 6.17 -22.82 15.96
N VAL A 649 6.95 -21.82 16.38
CA VAL A 649 6.49 -20.42 16.50
C VAL A 649 6.01 -19.90 15.15
N MET A 650 6.78 -20.16 14.09
CA MET A 650 6.45 -19.71 12.74
C MET A 650 5.18 -20.37 12.20
N LEU A 651 4.95 -21.64 12.49
CA LEU A 651 3.68 -22.29 12.14
C LEU A 651 2.50 -21.61 12.85
N LEU A 652 2.59 -21.38 14.17
CA LEU A 652 1.48 -20.81 14.93
C LEU A 652 1.16 -19.37 14.52
N ILE A 653 2.18 -18.53 14.32
CA ILE A 653 1.96 -17.13 13.95
C ILE A 653 1.36 -16.98 12.55
N ASN A 654 1.80 -17.82 11.59
CA ASN A 654 1.32 -17.83 10.21
C ASN A 654 -0.04 -18.51 10.04
N ARG A 655 -0.57 -19.12 11.10
CA ARG A 655 -1.91 -19.73 11.14
C ARG A 655 -2.84 -19.00 12.09
N SER A 656 -2.46 -17.78 12.47
CA SER A 656 -3.24 -16.87 13.31
C SER A 656 -3.61 -17.46 14.68
N ASP A 657 -2.81 -18.41 15.19
CA ASP A 657 -3.04 -19.07 16.49
C ASP A 657 -2.45 -18.23 17.65
N TRP A 658 -2.75 -16.93 17.62
CA TRP A 658 -2.14 -15.92 18.48
C TRP A 658 -2.50 -16.11 19.95
N GLN A 659 -3.70 -16.63 20.25
CA GLN A 659 -4.15 -16.89 21.62
C GLN A 659 -3.22 -17.87 22.35
N VAL A 660 -2.73 -18.91 21.67
CA VAL A 660 -1.78 -19.85 22.27
C VAL A 660 -0.44 -19.14 22.54
N LEU A 661 0.05 -18.35 21.57
CA LEU A 661 1.30 -17.62 21.71
C LEU A 661 1.27 -16.65 22.89
N CYS A 662 0.17 -15.93 23.11
CA CYS A 662 -0.03 -15.02 24.26
C CYS A 662 0.16 -15.71 25.63
N GLN A 663 -0.17 -17.00 25.72
CA GLN A 663 -0.10 -17.76 26.99
C GLN A 663 1.30 -18.31 27.28
N LEU A 664 2.21 -18.32 26.30
CA LEU A 664 3.54 -18.88 26.42
C LEU A 664 4.51 -17.88 27.06
N LYS A 665 4.70 -17.96 28.39
CA LYS A 665 5.77 -17.22 29.09
C LYS A 665 7.01 -18.10 29.20
N THR A 666 8.04 -17.81 28.41
CA THR A 666 9.23 -18.66 28.31
C THR A 666 10.51 -17.82 28.32
N ASN A 667 11.65 -18.47 28.57
CA ASN A 667 12.96 -17.82 28.43
C ASN A 667 13.49 -17.85 26.98
N SER A 668 12.66 -18.22 26.00
CA SER A 668 13.06 -18.29 24.60
C SER A 668 12.82 -16.95 23.90
N PRO A 669 13.86 -16.26 23.40
CA PRO A 669 13.71 -14.93 22.84
C PRO A 669 12.78 -14.85 21.63
N VAL A 670 12.79 -15.88 20.77
CA VAL A 670 11.91 -15.99 19.60
C VAL A 670 10.44 -16.14 20.02
N VAL A 671 10.18 -16.91 21.08
CA VAL A 671 8.82 -17.12 21.60
C VAL A 671 8.30 -15.83 22.21
N GLU A 672 9.12 -15.14 23.01
CA GLU A 672 8.73 -13.87 23.61
C GLU A 672 8.49 -12.78 22.55
N PHE A 673 9.34 -12.71 21.51
CA PHE A 673 9.12 -11.77 20.41
C PHE A 673 7.80 -12.05 19.67
N ALA A 674 7.53 -13.32 19.35
CA ALA A 674 6.26 -13.72 18.73
C ALA A 674 5.06 -13.49 19.66
N ARG A 675 5.23 -13.60 20.98
CA ARG A 675 4.20 -13.29 21.98
C ARG A 675 3.81 -11.81 21.94
N TYR A 676 4.77 -10.89 21.84
CA TYR A 676 4.48 -9.45 21.72
C TYR A 676 3.70 -9.13 20.44
N ILE A 677 4.05 -9.76 19.32
CA ILE A 677 3.30 -9.63 18.06
C ILE A 677 1.88 -10.18 18.22
N ALA A 678 1.74 -11.40 18.72
CA ALA A 678 0.46 -12.07 18.93
C ALA A 678 -0.46 -11.30 19.88
N GLU A 679 0.08 -10.70 20.94
CA GLU A 679 -0.67 -9.84 21.86
C GLU A 679 -1.23 -8.63 21.13
N PHE A 680 -0.41 -7.95 20.32
CA PHE A 680 -0.90 -6.80 19.56
C PHE A 680 -1.97 -7.20 18.53
N CYS A 681 -1.77 -8.29 17.79
CA CYS A 681 -2.79 -8.83 16.87
C CYS A 681 -4.12 -9.13 17.59
N ASN A 682 -4.08 -9.80 18.75
CA ASN A 682 -5.28 -10.12 19.53
C ASN A 682 -6.00 -8.87 20.04
N GLN A 683 -5.28 -7.86 20.53
CA GLN A 683 -5.90 -6.63 21.03
C GLN A 683 -6.55 -5.82 19.90
N LEU A 684 -5.95 -5.83 18.69
CA LEU A 684 -6.58 -5.24 17.50
C LEU A 684 -7.89 -5.96 17.15
N LEU A 685 -7.95 -7.29 17.20
CA LEU A 685 -9.20 -8.03 16.98
C LEU A 685 -10.29 -7.71 18.00
N ILE A 686 -9.91 -7.52 19.27
CA ILE A 686 -10.84 -7.22 20.37
C ILE A 686 -11.33 -5.75 20.30
N ASN A 687 -10.67 -4.89 19.51
CA ASN A 687 -10.97 -3.46 19.36
C ASN A 687 -10.98 -2.70 20.70
N ASN A 688 -10.08 -3.02 21.62
CA ASN A 688 -9.91 -2.27 22.88
C ASN A 688 -8.82 -1.21 22.74
N PRO A 689 -9.13 0.10 22.67
CA PRO A 689 -8.14 1.11 22.35
C PRO A 689 -7.01 1.27 23.37
N GLN A 690 -7.28 1.03 24.66
CA GLN A 690 -6.27 1.17 25.71
C GLN A 690 -5.29 -0.01 25.67
N SER A 691 -5.82 -1.23 25.59
CA SER A 691 -5.01 -2.45 25.53
C SER A 691 -4.22 -2.54 24.22
N SER A 692 -4.79 -2.11 23.09
CA SER A 692 -4.09 -2.08 21.80
C SER A 692 -2.90 -1.12 21.82
N ARG A 693 -3.05 0.09 22.39
CA ARG A 693 -1.92 1.02 22.54
C ARG A 693 -0.83 0.47 23.46
N HIS A 694 -1.22 -0.21 24.55
CA HIS A 694 -0.26 -0.84 25.45
C HIS A 694 0.52 -1.95 24.75
N ALA A 695 -0.17 -2.87 24.08
CA ALA A 695 0.47 -3.96 23.33
C ALA A 695 1.36 -3.45 22.19
N ALA A 696 0.90 -2.43 21.46
CA ALA A 696 1.69 -1.76 20.42
C ALA A 696 2.98 -1.16 20.97
N ARG A 697 2.91 -0.48 22.13
CA ARG A 697 4.08 0.11 22.79
C ARG A 697 5.09 -0.94 23.21
N GLU A 698 4.64 -2.01 23.86
CA GLU A 698 5.50 -3.12 24.29
C GLU A 698 6.24 -3.76 23.11
N LEU A 699 5.54 -4.04 22.00
CA LEU A 699 6.17 -4.55 20.79
C LEU A 699 7.19 -3.57 20.21
N PHE A 700 6.82 -2.28 20.13
CA PHE A 700 7.67 -1.24 19.57
C PHE A 700 8.96 -1.06 20.39
N ASP A 701 8.88 -1.12 21.72
CA ASP A 701 10.05 -1.07 22.60
C ASP A 701 11.00 -2.25 22.37
N GLN A 702 10.48 -3.46 22.16
CA GLN A 702 11.32 -4.61 21.79
C GLN A 702 12.00 -4.44 20.43
N ILE A 703 11.30 -3.87 19.45
CA ILE A 703 11.87 -3.58 18.12
C ILE A 703 13.01 -2.55 18.25
N ILE A 704 12.83 -1.49 19.05
CA ILE A 704 13.89 -0.51 19.32
C ILE A 704 15.14 -1.20 19.90
N LEU A 705 14.97 -2.11 20.87
CA LEU A 705 16.09 -2.82 21.50
C LEU A 705 16.85 -3.71 20.51
N ILE A 706 16.16 -4.34 19.54
CA ILE A 706 16.80 -5.16 18.49
C ILE A 706 17.84 -4.33 17.70
N PHE A 707 17.54 -3.06 17.45
CA PHE A 707 18.41 -2.17 16.65
C PHE A 707 19.29 -1.24 17.49
N THR A 708 19.25 -1.33 18.81
CA THR A 708 20.10 -0.53 19.71
C THR A 708 21.45 -1.20 19.92
N ARG A 709 22.55 -0.43 19.76
CA ARG A 709 23.92 -0.90 19.98
C ARG A 709 24.25 -0.97 21.47
N SER A 710 24.89 -2.06 21.90
CA SER A 710 25.41 -2.20 23.26
C SER A 710 26.51 -1.17 23.54
N PRO A 711 26.50 -0.46 24.69
CA PRO A 711 27.43 0.61 25.00
C PRO A 711 28.84 0.16 25.41
N ASN A 712 29.21 -1.12 25.25
CA ASN A 712 30.44 -1.68 25.82
C ASN A 712 31.62 -1.67 24.82
N PRO A 713 32.64 -0.78 24.98
CA PRO A 713 33.68 -0.57 23.96
C PRO A 713 34.89 -1.52 24.07
N LYS A 714 34.83 -2.57 24.91
CA LYS A 714 36.00 -3.40 25.28
C LYS A 714 36.14 -4.76 24.59
N ARG A 715 35.30 -5.11 23.60
CA ARG A 715 35.45 -6.37 22.84
C ARG A 715 35.87 -6.08 21.39
N PRO A 716 37.07 -6.49 20.94
CA PRO A 716 37.53 -6.24 19.59
C PRO A 716 37.10 -7.38 18.67
N THR A 717 35.96 -7.24 17.98
CA THR A 717 35.63 -7.85 16.67
C THR A 717 34.21 -7.41 16.30
N GLY A 718 33.96 -7.14 15.02
CA GLY A 718 32.78 -6.46 14.45
C GLY A 718 31.39 -7.12 14.60
N MET A 719 31.08 -7.73 15.74
CA MET A 719 29.74 -8.19 16.09
C MET A 719 29.16 -7.24 17.13
N CYS A 720 28.32 -6.30 16.67
CA CYS A 720 27.51 -5.49 17.55
C CYS A 720 26.43 -6.39 18.18
N GLU A 721 26.63 -6.86 19.42
CA GLU A 721 25.58 -7.59 20.16
C GLU A 721 24.38 -6.66 20.38
N SER A 722 23.21 -7.10 19.91
CA SER A 722 21.93 -6.41 20.10
C SER A 722 21.49 -6.50 21.55
N LEU A 723 20.81 -5.46 22.07
CA LEU A 723 20.19 -5.46 23.39
C LEU A 723 18.78 -6.08 23.40
N GLY A 724 18.23 -6.39 22.21
CA GLY A 724 16.87 -6.91 22.06
C GLY A 724 16.78 -8.44 22.14
N LEU A 725 15.54 -8.93 22.11
CA LEU A 725 15.24 -10.37 22.11
C LEU A 725 15.86 -11.08 20.90
N LEU A 726 15.92 -10.42 19.75
CA LEU A 726 16.53 -10.95 18.53
C LEU A 726 17.77 -10.15 18.14
N SER A 727 18.70 -10.82 17.46
CA SER A 727 19.74 -10.12 16.71
C SER A 727 19.15 -9.44 15.47
N GLN A 728 19.86 -8.48 14.89
CA GLN A 728 19.46 -7.82 13.64
C GLN A 728 19.25 -8.83 12.50
N GLN A 729 20.13 -9.84 12.42
CA GLN A 729 20.01 -10.94 11.46
C GLN A 729 18.82 -11.84 11.80
N GLY A 730 18.61 -12.16 13.08
CA GLY A 730 17.48 -12.96 13.54
C GLY A 730 16.12 -12.31 13.23
N TYR A 731 16.01 -10.97 13.30
CA TYR A 731 14.82 -10.25 12.86
C TYR A 731 14.55 -10.46 11.36
N LYS A 732 15.57 -10.32 10.50
CA LYS A 732 15.41 -10.52 9.05
C LYS A 732 15.02 -11.96 8.72
N GLU A 733 15.64 -12.93 9.38
CA GLU A 733 15.31 -14.36 9.22
C GLU A 733 13.87 -14.65 9.66
N PHE A 734 13.45 -14.12 10.81
CA PHE A 734 12.07 -14.22 11.29
C PHE A 734 11.07 -13.64 10.28
N VAL A 735 11.32 -12.41 9.81
CA VAL A 735 10.46 -11.73 8.85
C VAL A 735 10.37 -12.49 7.52
N SER A 736 11.49 -13.01 7.01
CA SER A 736 11.53 -13.73 5.73
C SER A 736 10.60 -14.96 5.65
N ARG A 737 10.19 -15.49 6.81
CA ARG A 737 9.35 -16.69 6.97
C ARG A 737 7.88 -16.37 7.27
N LEU A 738 7.53 -15.11 7.54
CA LEU A 738 6.16 -14.69 7.85
C LEU A 738 5.23 -14.78 6.64
N ARG A 739 4.00 -15.25 6.80
CA ARG A 739 2.99 -15.34 5.73
C ARG A 739 1.71 -14.58 6.05
N GLU A 740 1.49 -14.29 7.34
CA GLU A 740 0.27 -13.67 7.81
C GLU A 740 0.28 -12.15 7.58
N GLU A 741 -0.69 -11.67 6.81
CA GLU A 741 -0.81 -10.27 6.38
C GLU A 741 -0.84 -9.29 7.55
N GLN A 742 -1.71 -9.52 8.55
CA GLN A 742 -1.84 -8.66 9.73
C GLN A 742 -0.51 -8.51 10.49
N VAL A 743 0.24 -9.60 10.62
CA VAL A 743 1.53 -9.61 11.32
C VAL A 743 2.56 -8.80 10.53
N ILE A 744 2.57 -8.95 9.21
CA ILE A 744 3.44 -8.19 8.32
C ILE A 744 3.07 -6.69 8.39
N SER A 745 1.78 -6.32 8.33
CA SER A 745 1.33 -4.92 8.45
C SER A 745 1.75 -4.24 9.75
N ILE A 746 1.68 -4.97 10.88
CA ILE A 746 2.16 -4.50 12.18
C ILE A 746 3.67 -4.24 12.17
N LEU A 747 4.45 -5.16 11.60
CA LEU A 747 5.89 -5.03 11.52
C LEU A 747 6.33 -3.94 10.53
N VAL A 748 5.63 -3.80 9.39
CA VAL A 748 5.80 -2.70 8.43
C VAL A 748 5.57 -1.37 9.13
N SER A 749 4.46 -1.22 9.85
CA SER A 749 4.12 0.02 10.56
C SER A 749 5.17 0.35 11.64
N SER A 750 5.59 -0.66 12.41
CA SER A 750 6.56 -0.49 13.49
C SER A 750 7.95 -0.14 12.99
N ILE A 751 8.49 -0.86 12.00
CA ILE A 751 9.85 -0.61 11.50
C ILE A 751 9.93 0.71 10.71
N THR A 752 8.86 1.05 10.00
CA THR A 752 8.76 2.30 9.25
C THR A 752 8.65 3.51 10.20
N LYS A 753 7.90 3.38 11.30
CA LYS A 753 7.86 4.42 12.34
C LYS A 753 9.23 4.64 12.96
N LEU A 754 9.95 3.56 13.29
CA LEU A 754 11.32 3.65 13.80
C LEU A 754 12.26 4.33 12.80
N TYR A 755 12.23 3.92 11.53
CA TYR A 755 13.03 4.53 10.47
C TYR A 755 12.73 6.03 10.31
N SER A 756 11.45 6.41 10.32
CA SER A 756 11.00 7.80 10.20
C SER A 756 11.54 8.67 11.33
N HIS A 757 11.60 8.15 12.55
CA HIS A 757 12.18 8.88 13.67
C HIS A 757 13.70 9.07 13.58
N LEU A 758 14.43 8.14 12.97
CA LEU A 758 15.89 8.25 12.86
C LEU A 758 16.32 9.18 11.72
N LYS A 759 15.52 9.28 10.67
CA LYS A 759 15.91 10.01 9.46
C LYS A 759 15.91 11.53 9.62
N ASN A 760 15.22 12.11 10.62
CA ASN A 760 15.21 13.55 10.96
C ASN A 760 14.96 14.55 9.80
N GLU A 761 14.68 14.10 8.58
CA GLU A 761 14.49 14.97 7.42
C GLU A 761 13.08 15.56 7.41
N ILE A 762 13.05 16.89 7.33
CA ILE A 762 11.89 17.79 7.44
C ILE A 762 10.98 17.73 6.18
N THR A 763 11.08 16.71 5.33
CA THR A 763 10.23 16.57 4.11
C THR A 763 9.22 15.41 3.99
N THR A 764 9.26 14.30 4.74
CA THR A 764 8.30 13.17 4.54
C THR A 764 7.82 12.55 5.86
N GLU A 765 6.53 12.66 6.16
CA GLU A 765 5.86 11.77 7.12
C GLU A 765 5.41 10.52 6.38
N VAL A 766 5.88 9.36 6.83
CA VAL A 766 5.54 8.08 6.22
C VAL A 766 4.27 7.55 6.86
N ARG A 767 3.17 7.51 6.11
CA ARG A 767 1.91 6.96 6.62
C ARG A 767 1.98 5.44 6.65
N SER A 768 1.45 4.84 7.70
CA SER A 768 1.31 3.37 7.80
C SER A 768 -0.02 2.97 8.43
N GLU A 769 -0.48 1.76 8.13
CA GLU A 769 -1.80 1.22 8.46
C GLU A 769 -2.13 1.29 9.96
N HIS A 770 -1.14 1.06 10.83
CA HIS A 770 -1.32 1.03 12.28
C HIS A 770 -0.66 2.19 13.02
N GLU A 771 -0.37 3.29 12.32
CA GLU A 771 0.34 4.44 12.90
C GLU A 771 -0.36 5.02 14.14
N SER A 772 -1.70 5.04 14.15
CA SER A 772 -2.51 5.60 15.25
C SER A 772 -2.35 4.87 16.58
N TRP A 773 -1.86 3.63 16.55
CA TRP A 773 -1.65 2.79 17.74
C TRP A 773 -0.22 2.89 18.30
N LEU A 774 0.73 3.32 17.47
CA LEU A 774 2.15 3.36 17.83
C LEU A 774 2.51 4.62 18.65
N PRO A 775 3.53 4.56 19.52
CA PRO A 775 3.99 5.72 20.27
C PRO A 775 4.47 6.86 19.37
N SER A 776 4.11 8.11 19.70
CA SER A 776 4.48 9.30 18.91
C SER A 776 5.91 9.80 19.15
N ALA A 777 6.60 9.34 20.20
CA ALA A 777 7.94 9.78 20.55
C ALA A 777 8.83 8.57 20.84
N LEU A 778 10.07 8.61 20.33
CA LEU A 778 11.12 7.71 20.81
C LEU A 778 11.54 8.15 22.23
N GLY A 779 11.75 7.19 23.13
CA GLY A 779 12.49 7.43 24.38
C GLY A 779 13.94 7.86 24.11
N SER A 780 14.75 8.09 25.15
CA SER A 780 16.16 8.50 25.00
C SER A 780 16.98 7.48 24.19
N SER A 781 17.14 7.70 22.88
CA SER A 781 17.59 6.69 21.91
C SER A 781 18.86 7.10 21.18
N THR A 782 19.94 7.38 21.91
CA THR A 782 21.20 7.86 21.32
C THR A 782 22.06 6.79 20.62
N ASN A 783 21.70 5.50 20.67
CA ASN A 783 22.53 4.39 20.19
C ASN A 783 21.87 3.47 19.15
N ILE A 784 20.83 3.91 18.43
CA ILE A 784 20.16 3.07 17.43
C ILE A 784 20.96 3.03 16.12
N CYS A 785 21.13 1.82 15.55
CA CYS A 785 21.85 1.60 14.31
C CYS A 785 20.98 1.90 13.08
N HIS A 786 21.11 3.10 12.50
CA HIS A 786 20.32 3.55 11.35
C HIS A 786 20.39 2.60 10.15
N GLU A 787 21.60 2.16 9.76
CA GLU A 787 21.81 1.24 8.62
C GLU A 787 21.05 -0.08 8.82
N ALA A 788 21.11 -0.65 10.02
CA ALA A 788 20.42 -1.91 10.31
C ALA A 788 18.89 -1.76 10.28
N VAL A 789 18.36 -0.62 10.73
CA VAL A 789 16.94 -0.30 10.62
C VAL A 789 16.54 -0.16 9.15
N GLN A 790 17.34 0.54 8.34
CA GLN A 790 17.08 0.70 6.91
C GLN A 790 17.06 -0.66 6.18
N GLU A 791 18.03 -1.54 6.46
CA GLU A 791 18.03 -2.89 5.90
C GLU A 791 16.82 -3.73 6.37
N ALA A 792 16.39 -3.55 7.62
CA ALA A 792 15.20 -4.21 8.14
C ALA A 792 13.92 -3.72 7.48
N VAL A 793 13.79 -2.42 7.19
CA VAL A 793 12.67 -1.87 6.40
C VAL A 793 12.60 -2.57 5.04
N TYR A 794 13.71 -2.64 4.31
CA TYR A 794 13.74 -3.29 3.00
C TYR A 794 13.42 -4.79 3.07
N ALA A 795 13.96 -5.52 4.06
CA ALA A 795 13.66 -6.93 4.25
C ALA A 795 12.17 -7.17 4.56
N THR A 796 11.54 -6.29 5.34
CA THR A 796 10.11 -6.37 5.66
C THR A 796 9.24 -6.07 4.44
N PHE A 797 9.58 -5.06 3.63
CA PHE A 797 8.85 -4.78 2.39
C PHE A 797 9.06 -5.84 1.32
N GLU A 798 10.28 -6.38 1.18
CA GLU A 798 10.55 -7.51 0.28
C GLU A 798 9.66 -8.70 0.64
N ARG A 799 9.46 -8.94 1.95
CA ARG A 799 8.53 -9.99 2.37
C ARG A 799 7.08 -9.62 2.08
N ALA A 800 6.65 -8.41 2.41
CA ALA A 800 5.30 -7.92 2.19
C ALA A 800 4.87 -8.08 0.72
N PHE A 801 5.69 -7.60 -0.22
CA PHE A 801 5.39 -7.70 -1.65
C PHE A 801 5.47 -9.12 -2.22
N LYS A 802 6.20 -10.04 -1.58
CA LYS A 802 6.13 -11.47 -1.92
C LYS A 802 4.82 -12.12 -1.48
N ILE A 803 4.14 -11.57 -0.48
CA ILE A 803 2.85 -12.08 0.01
C ILE A 803 1.69 -11.47 -0.76
N ASP A 804 1.61 -10.14 -0.80
CA ASP A 804 0.62 -9.42 -1.59
C ASP A 804 1.25 -8.17 -2.23
N PRO A 805 1.59 -8.22 -3.53
CA PRO A 805 2.14 -7.06 -4.24
C PRO A 805 1.12 -5.94 -4.45
N ASN A 806 -0.18 -6.20 -4.28
CA ASN A 806 -1.25 -5.24 -4.55
C ASN A 806 -1.82 -4.59 -3.28
N HIS A 807 -1.26 -4.89 -2.10
CA HIS A 807 -1.76 -4.34 -0.84
C HIS A 807 -1.61 -2.81 -0.79
N PRO A 808 -2.72 -2.04 -0.75
CA PRO A 808 -2.71 -0.60 -1.01
C PRO A 808 -1.95 0.20 0.06
N GLU A 809 -2.07 -0.19 1.33
CA GLU A 809 -1.37 0.50 2.43
C GLU A 809 0.14 0.23 2.39
N TRP A 810 0.57 -0.97 1.99
CA TRP A 810 2.00 -1.28 1.85
C TRP A 810 2.62 -0.51 0.68
N LEU A 811 1.95 -0.47 -0.47
CA LEU A 811 2.38 0.32 -1.61
C LEU A 811 2.45 1.81 -1.29
N ARG A 812 1.47 2.33 -0.54
CA ARG A 812 1.46 3.73 -0.08
C ARG A 812 2.63 4.01 0.87
N THR A 813 2.81 3.19 1.89
CA THR A 813 3.90 3.33 2.88
C THR A 813 5.27 3.25 2.18
N TYR A 814 5.44 2.32 1.24
CA TYR A 814 6.67 2.18 0.47
C TYR A 814 6.89 3.36 -0.49
N GLY A 815 5.83 3.84 -1.14
CA GLY A 815 5.87 5.05 -1.97
C GLY A 815 6.32 6.27 -1.17
N ASP A 816 5.80 6.47 0.03
CA ASP A 816 6.21 7.53 0.95
C ASP A 816 7.71 7.41 1.32
N LEU A 817 8.20 6.18 1.57
CA LEU A 817 9.62 5.93 1.83
C LEU A 817 10.51 6.24 0.63
N CYS A 818 10.11 5.84 -0.58
CA CYS A 818 10.83 6.11 -1.82
C CYS A 818 10.84 7.60 -2.19
N LEU A 819 9.79 8.36 -1.84
CA LEU A 819 9.73 9.81 -2.02
C LEU A 819 10.54 10.58 -0.97
N GLY A 820 10.78 9.95 0.19
CA GLY A 820 11.58 10.50 1.27
C GLY A 820 13.08 10.26 1.13
N ASN A 821 13.51 9.21 0.42
CA ASN A 821 14.90 8.97 -0.01
C ASN A 821 15.25 9.78 -1.25
#